data_AF-A0A933FIC4-F1
#
_entry.id   AF-A0A933FIC4-F1
#
_cell.length_a   1.000
_cell.length_b   1.000
_cell.length_c   1.000
_cell.angle_alpha   90.00
_cell.angle_beta   90.00
_cell.angle_gamma   90.00
#
_symmetry.space_group_name_H-M   'P 1'
#
loop_
_entity.id
_entity.type
_entity.pdbx_description
1 polymer ?
#
loop_
_entity_poly.entity_id
_entity_poly.type
_entity_poly.pdbx_seq_one_letter_code
_entity_poly.pdbx_strand_id
1 'polypeptide(L)'
;GIRLARAGYDTRILDSTTWEEAPSRLGDWFRQRTRWLKGYAQTFLVHTVDPAALLRELGLRRSVLMTAVVGGQVATTFLLPVALALLQAWSWLRWPLTDPARPWTACLLPLSAALAAFQLVLIAAPMLAVRLRGLRGLAPWALAFPAYWLLAGLAAWRALAHLALAPHLWEKTPHGVPARRPGGALRLPSGSWEALVLGAGVALGLLLLKPGLDVGLGRAPRHCYRNLTLSESEAACRIRIEEDWSGRGGLSLDLRLPAAPVSAIEVELSVRDGEAFGRRVSGNWAGGERVRLDLPFDARWRGARWESPLSAWALRRTRAVTVRVRGAGGLSDPRRVRGRFDVVHLAAGPVLPAAPLRLLAPEAPPSLPQGARLEVRFDLEPRTLNPFDPDEIDVWLHVRSPAGVEKRVPAFFTQDYRRGPSHARGFLTPVGPPHWAARYALRESGRHSWWLTARDGKGRAARTAERALRVAARPRSAVLPALPIRPDGRHFRDARGRFFYPLGLNVAWPRDRRAEEMGGFRPPSDRDDTKVFDEAFAEMRRTGMNLARVWMGPWWGGLEWNVEWPGFHGLGVYNLENAWRLDYVLAQAERHGILVDLLLEPHGPFLSEWDSQWEHNPYNAKNGGPLASAEQVFSDPRALALFKRKYRYILARYSAFDSVFAWELWNEADVISGNTEDLIRWIDRMTPHLAGLDPLRRPAGLTLWWRARDRHGAVPRSLIMRAKGLGWVGFQAYHAGDGAVEVLSQRSEILSREPLPVLATEGGGLSQGLAPKPMAHDIHDLLWSAWVRPLAGAPWSWWWGFVVERGVGRFHRAFSEFIAGEDLGRESWSFSDPAVSSLRAPGLRCRARSAAASAFLWVYYAPVSDLAIPQGFGADPADLRAVVNGMYRRRVPPGFDPLRNGDPGLLFGPAADAKVRLPALAPGLYRVEFWDTWGGGRVGSATLRVGGSETWLPLPSIRRDLAVKLKRLPGRVLKS
;
A
#
# COMPACT_ATOMS: atom_id res chain seq x y z
N GLY A 1 2.83 25.18 12.39
CA GLY A 1 1.96 26.35 12.63
C GLY A 1 2.78 27.61 12.81
N ILE A 2 3.13 27.95 14.06
CA ILE A 2 3.78 29.22 14.43
C ILE A 2 5.07 29.51 13.63
N ARG A 3 5.94 28.51 13.43
CA ARG A 3 7.15 28.66 12.60
C ARG A 3 6.87 29.08 11.15
N LEU A 4 5.79 28.57 10.55
CA LEU A 4 5.39 28.94 9.19
C LEU A 4 4.87 30.38 9.16
N ALA A 5 4.08 30.76 10.16
CA ALA A 5 3.60 32.13 10.31
C ALA A 5 4.73 33.15 10.52
N ARG A 6 5.75 32.78 11.30
CA ARG A 6 6.98 33.58 11.49
C ARG A 6 7.81 33.71 10.22
N ALA A 7 7.74 32.72 9.33
CA ALA A 7 8.37 32.74 8.02
C ALA A 7 7.51 33.42 6.93
N GLY A 8 6.42 34.10 7.30
CA GLY A 8 5.56 34.86 6.37
C GLY A 8 4.43 34.07 5.70
N TYR A 9 4.24 32.79 6.03
CA TYR A 9 3.17 31.95 5.45
C TYR A 9 1.89 32.00 6.29
N ASP A 10 0.73 31.80 5.64
CA ASP A 10 -0.55 31.68 6.34
C ASP A 10 -0.87 30.23 6.74
N THR A 11 -1.44 30.07 7.94
CA THR A 11 -1.90 28.77 8.46
C THR A 11 -3.43 28.77 8.57
N ARG A 12 -4.10 27.74 8.04
CA ARG A 12 -5.56 27.59 8.10
C ARG A 12 -5.94 26.24 8.73
N ILE A 13 -7.12 26.20 9.36
CA ILE A 13 -7.71 24.96 9.88
C ILE A 13 -8.44 24.26 8.73
N LEU A 14 -8.17 22.97 8.55
CA LEU A 14 -8.90 22.12 7.61
C LEU A 14 -10.25 21.75 8.22
N ASP A 15 -11.33 21.85 7.43
CA ASP A 15 -12.66 21.37 7.83
C ASP A 15 -12.71 19.84 7.79
N SER A 16 -12.01 19.23 8.75
CA SER A 16 -11.84 17.79 8.92
C SER A 16 -12.04 17.43 10.38
N THR A 17 -12.48 16.20 10.64
CA THR A 17 -12.64 15.67 11.99
C THR A 17 -11.55 14.64 12.24
N THR A 18 -10.65 14.95 13.18
CA THR A 18 -9.64 14.02 13.64
C THR A 18 -10.29 13.05 14.62
N TRP A 19 -10.54 11.80 14.18
CA TRP A 19 -11.08 10.73 15.02
C TRP A 19 -10.01 10.16 15.97
N GLU A 20 -9.36 11.03 16.74
CA GLU A 20 -8.34 10.64 17.72
C GLU A 20 -8.99 9.86 18.88
N GLU A 21 -8.36 8.74 19.26
CA GLU A 21 -8.81 7.90 20.37
C GLU A 21 -8.72 8.67 21.70
N ALA A 22 -9.86 8.81 22.41
CA ALA A 22 -9.88 9.39 23.74
C ALA A 22 -9.37 8.36 24.77
N PRO A 23 -8.48 8.74 25.70
CA PRO A 23 -7.99 7.82 26.73
C PRO A 23 -9.14 7.37 27.64
N SER A 24 -9.31 6.05 27.79
CA SER A 24 -10.38 5.43 28.57
C SER A 24 -10.02 5.16 30.04
N ARG A 25 -8.75 5.34 30.41
CA ARG A 25 -8.23 5.15 31.77
C ARG A 25 -7.68 6.46 32.31
N LEU A 26 -7.97 6.76 33.58
CA LEU A 26 -7.54 8.01 34.24
C LEU A 26 -6.01 8.18 34.22
N GLY A 27 -5.25 7.11 34.45
CA GLY A 27 -3.78 7.17 34.41
C GLY A 27 -3.21 7.52 33.03
N ASP A 28 -3.81 7.00 31.96
CA ASP A 28 -3.42 7.32 30.58
C ASP A 28 -3.81 8.75 30.23
N TRP A 29 -5.01 9.18 30.64
CA TRP A 29 -5.46 10.56 30.50
C TRP A 29 -4.52 11.54 31.20
N PHE A 30 -4.10 11.22 32.43
CA PHE A 30 -3.23 12.09 33.22
C PHE A 30 -1.84 12.26 32.58
N ARG A 31 -1.23 11.16 32.10
CA ARG A 31 0.03 11.18 31.32
C ARG A 31 -0.13 11.95 30.00
N GLN A 32 -1.24 11.73 29.28
CA GLN A 32 -1.53 12.43 28.03
C GLN A 32 -1.63 13.95 28.24
N ARG A 33 -2.40 14.38 29.25
CA ARG A 33 -2.62 15.80 29.56
C ARG A 33 -1.34 16.47 30.06
N THR A 34 -0.57 15.80 30.92
CA THR A 34 0.75 16.27 31.38
C THR A 34 1.67 16.53 30.19
N ARG A 35 1.74 15.58 29.25
CA ARG A 35 2.55 15.69 28.02
C ARG A 35 2.10 16.86 27.13
N TRP A 36 0.79 17.02 26.92
CA TRP A 36 0.25 18.10 26.08
C TRP A 36 0.54 19.47 26.68
N LEU A 37 0.26 19.66 27.97
CA LEU A 37 0.50 20.94 28.66
C LEU A 37 2.00 21.28 28.70
N LYS A 38 2.88 20.29 28.91
CA LYS A 38 4.33 20.46 28.77
C LYS A 38 4.71 20.92 27.36
N GLY A 39 4.16 20.30 26.32
CA GLY A 39 4.38 20.69 24.93
C GLY A 39 3.93 22.12 24.60
N TYR A 40 2.76 22.54 25.11
CA TYR A 40 2.29 23.93 24.98
C TYR A 40 3.22 24.90 25.69
N ALA A 41 3.64 24.60 26.92
CA ALA A 41 4.58 25.44 27.68
C ALA A 41 5.93 25.56 26.96
N GLN A 42 6.50 24.45 26.48
CA GLN A 42 7.73 24.46 25.69
C GLN A 42 7.59 25.27 24.40
N THR A 43 6.47 25.11 23.68
CA THR A 43 6.19 25.87 22.46
C THR A 43 6.12 27.36 22.74
N PHE A 44 5.44 27.76 23.83
CA PHE A 44 5.36 29.15 24.24
C PHE A 44 6.75 29.71 24.55
N LEU A 45 7.49 29.06 25.46
CA LEU A 45 8.83 29.49 25.87
C LEU A 45 9.78 29.65 24.70
N VAL A 46 9.86 28.66 23.80
CA VAL A 46 10.74 28.69 22.62
C VAL A 46 10.43 29.88 21.71
N HIS A 47 9.16 30.24 21.57
CA HIS A 47 8.75 31.33 20.69
C HIS A 47 8.79 32.71 21.36
N THR A 48 8.88 32.77 22.68
CA THR A 48 8.97 34.02 23.46
C THR A 48 10.37 34.31 24.02
N VAL A 49 11.38 33.49 23.72
CA VAL A 49 12.78 33.75 24.13
C VAL A 49 13.25 35.13 23.67
N ASP A 50 12.88 35.54 22.45
CA ASP A 50 13.11 36.88 21.92
C ASP A 50 11.76 37.53 21.55
N PRO A 51 11.16 38.32 22.47
CA PRO A 51 9.90 39.01 22.24
C PRO A 51 9.97 40.04 21.10
N ALA A 52 11.13 40.68 20.90
CA ALA A 52 11.31 41.66 19.84
C ALA A 52 11.31 41.00 18.46
N ALA A 53 11.97 39.85 18.31
CA ALA A 53 11.89 39.05 17.09
C ALA A 53 10.47 38.51 16.85
N LEU A 54 9.79 38.02 17.91
CA LEU A 54 8.39 37.58 17.81
C LEU A 54 7.47 38.69 17.27
N LEU A 55 7.57 39.90 17.82
CA LEU A 55 6.78 41.05 17.39
C LEU A 55 7.10 41.49 15.96
N ARG A 56 8.37 41.47 15.56
CA ARG A 56 8.77 41.80 14.17
C ARG A 56 8.27 40.77 13.16
N GLU A 57 8.35 39.48 13.49
CA GLU A 57 8.05 38.39 12.54
C GLU A 57 6.55 38.07 12.45
N LEU A 58 5.80 38.12 13.56
CA LEU A 58 4.36 37.84 13.55
C LEU A 58 3.50 39.11 13.49
N GLY A 59 4.03 40.25 13.92
CA GLY A 59 3.25 41.46 14.17
C GLY A 59 2.46 41.38 15.48
N LEU A 60 2.14 42.54 16.04
CA LEU A 60 1.51 42.68 17.37
C LEU A 60 0.25 41.82 17.53
N ARG A 61 -0.67 41.86 16.55
CA ARG A 61 -1.96 41.13 16.63
C ARG A 61 -1.77 39.61 16.74
N ARG A 62 -0.91 39.03 15.90
CA ARG A 62 -0.70 37.57 15.89
C ARG A 62 0.12 37.12 17.10
N SER A 63 1.04 37.96 17.59
CA SER A 63 1.77 37.71 18.84
C SER A 63 0.86 37.71 20.05
N VAL A 64 -0.06 38.68 20.18
CA VAL A 64 -1.07 38.70 21.25
C VAL A 64 -1.95 37.47 21.20
N LEU A 65 -2.42 37.07 20.00
CA LEU A 65 -3.24 35.87 19.84
C LEU A 65 -2.48 34.59 20.21
N MET A 66 -1.21 34.47 19.78
CA MET A 66 -0.35 33.34 20.14
C MET A 66 -0.13 33.26 21.65
N THR A 67 0.13 34.39 22.30
CA THR A 67 0.26 34.45 23.76
C THR A 67 -1.03 34.08 24.45
N ALA A 68 -2.18 34.59 24.00
CA ALA A 68 -3.48 34.30 24.59
C ALA A 68 -3.89 32.82 24.43
N VAL A 69 -3.64 32.21 23.27
CA VAL A 69 -4.08 30.83 22.97
C VAL A 69 -3.09 29.79 23.49
N VAL A 70 -1.79 29.98 23.24
CA VAL A 70 -0.75 28.99 23.61
C VAL A 70 -0.29 29.20 25.06
N GLY A 71 0.07 30.44 25.42
CA GLY A 71 0.51 30.78 26.78
C GLY A 71 -0.65 30.82 27.76
N GLY A 72 -1.77 31.46 27.37
CA GLY A 72 -2.95 31.59 28.22
C GLY A 72 -3.56 30.26 28.61
N GLN A 73 -3.59 29.26 27.72
CA GLN A 73 -4.06 27.92 28.07
C GLN A 73 -3.24 27.29 29.21
N VAL A 74 -1.90 27.41 29.16
CA VAL A 74 -1.01 26.89 30.21
C VAL A 74 -1.20 27.66 31.51
N ALA A 75 -1.21 29.00 31.43
CA ALA A 75 -1.36 29.87 32.59
C ALA A 75 -2.72 29.65 33.29
N THR A 76 -3.81 29.61 32.55
CA THR A 76 -5.16 29.41 33.12
C THR A 76 -5.29 28.03 33.76
N THR A 77 -4.80 26.97 33.13
CA THR A 77 -4.89 25.61 33.69
C THR A 77 -4.06 25.48 34.99
N PHE A 78 -2.95 26.21 35.08
CA PHE A 78 -2.11 26.28 36.28
C PHE A 78 -2.72 27.11 37.42
N LEU A 79 -3.26 28.29 37.10
CA LEU A 79 -3.78 29.26 38.07
C LEU A 79 -5.17 28.90 38.60
N LEU A 80 -5.97 28.15 37.84
CA LEU A 80 -7.36 27.86 38.21
C LEU A 80 -7.50 27.09 39.55
N PRO A 81 -6.74 26.01 39.85
CA PRO A 81 -6.80 25.37 41.16
C PRO A 81 -6.42 26.31 42.31
N VAL A 82 -5.46 27.21 42.09
CA VAL A 82 -5.04 28.20 43.10
C VAL A 82 -6.15 29.21 43.35
N ALA A 83 -6.75 29.75 42.30
CA ALA A 83 -7.87 30.70 42.41
C ALA A 83 -9.06 30.07 43.15
N LEU A 84 -9.38 28.80 42.87
CA LEU A 84 -10.45 28.08 43.55
C LEU A 84 -10.11 27.78 45.02
N ALA A 85 -8.87 27.41 45.33
CA ALA A 85 -8.42 27.21 46.70
C ALA A 85 -8.48 28.49 47.53
N LEU A 86 -8.08 29.64 46.95
CA LEU A 86 -8.19 30.95 47.59
C LEU A 86 -9.64 31.35 47.83
N LEU A 87 -10.53 31.14 46.84
CA LEU A 87 -11.97 31.40 46.98
C LEU A 87 -12.60 30.52 48.07
N GLN A 88 -12.20 29.25 48.14
CA GLN A 88 -12.67 28.32 49.16
C GLN A 88 -12.17 28.72 50.55
N ALA A 89 -10.87 29.03 50.70
CA ALA A 89 -10.30 29.50 51.96
C ALA A 89 -11.00 30.78 52.44
N TRP A 90 -11.25 31.72 51.54
CA TRP A 90 -11.99 32.94 51.83
C TRP A 90 -13.44 32.67 52.31
N SER A 91 -14.13 31.71 51.67
CA SER A 91 -15.47 31.26 52.10
C SER A 91 -15.46 30.59 53.48
N TRP A 92 -14.44 29.78 53.77
CA TRP A 92 -14.29 29.08 55.06
C TRP A 92 -13.96 30.03 56.20
N LEU A 93 -13.16 31.06 55.92
CA LEU A 93 -12.82 32.12 56.87
C LEU A 93 -14.00 33.07 57.14
N ARG A 94 -15.15 32.88 56.45
CA ARG A 94 -16.37 33.71 56.53
C ARG A 94 -16.08 35.21 56.42
N TRP A 95 -15.07 35.55 55.64
CA TRP A 95 -14.61 36.92 55.51
C TRP A 95 -15.63 37.72 54.67
N PRO A 96 -16.02 38.95 55.09
CA PRO A 96 -17.02 39.72 54.36
C PRO A 96 -16.53 40.08 52.95
N LEU A 97 -17.45 40.01 51.96
CA LEU A 97 -17.19 40.37 50.54
C LEU A 97 -16.66 41.80 50.39
N THR A 98 -17.01 42.67 51.33
CA THR A 98 -16.55 44.04 51.43
C THR A 98 -16.33 44.38 52.90
N ASP A 99 -15.11 44.76 53.25
CA ASP A 99 -14.72 45.26 54.56
C ASP A 99 -14.27 46.73 54.42
N PRO A 100 -15.00 47.70 54.99
CA PRO A 100 -14.62 49.11 54.94
C PRO A 100 -13.23 49.40 55.53
N ALA A 101 -12.76 48.60 56.47
CA ALA A 101 -11.43 48.73 57.07
C ALA A 101 -10.30 48.23 56.14
N ARG A 102 -10.65 47.53 55.05
CA ARG A 102 -9.71 46.90 54.11
C ARG A 102 -10.20 47.07 52.66
N PRO A 103 -9.92 48.21 52.02
CA PRO A 103 -10.48 48.59 50.73
C PRO A 103 -10.22 47.60 49.59
N TRP A 104 -9.14 46.83 49.65
CA TRP A 104 -8.81 45.79 48.66
C TRP A 104 -9.85 44.67 48.57
N THR A 105 -10.66 44.47 49.63
CA THR A 105 -11.74 43.47 49.64
C THR A 105 -12.84 43.80 48.63
N ALA A 106 -13.05 45.06 48.28
CA ALA A 106 -13.99 45.47 47.23
C ALA A 106 -13.66 44.87 45.85
N CYS A 107 -12.40 44.49 45.60
CA CYS A 107 -11.98 43.80 44.38
C CYS A 107 -12.36 42.31 44.35
N LEU A 108 -12.69 41.70 45.49
CA LEU A 108 -13.03 40.27 45.58
C LEU A 108 -14.41 39.95 44.99
N LEU A 109 -15.36 40.88 45.11
CA LEU A 109 -16.69 40.73 44.52
C LEU A 109 -16.67 40.66 42.97
N PRO A 110 -16.07 41.62 42.24
CA PRO A 110 -15.98 41.54 40.78
C PRO A 110 -15.10 40.38 40.31
N LEU A 111 -14.05 40.01 41.08
CA LEU A 111 -13.22 38.84 40.79
C LEU A 111 -14.03 37.53 40.90
N SER A 112 -14.83 37.39 41.96
CA SER A 112 -15.70 36.22 42.16
C SER A 112 -16.78 36.12 41.08
N ALA A 113 -17.38 37.25 40.69
CA ALA A 113 -18.33 37.32 39.59
C ALA A 113 -17.68 36.96 38.24
N ALA A 114 -16.46 37.44 37.98
CA ALA A 114 -15.71 37.10 36.76
C ALA A 114 -15.37 35.60 36.71
N LEU A 115 -14.94 35.01 37.84
CA LEU A 115 -14.68 33.57 37.93
C LEU A 115 -15.95 32.74 37.71
N ALA A 116 -17.08 33.15 38.29
CA ALA A 116 -18.37 32.49 38.08
C ALA A 116 -18.82 32.57 36.61
N ALA A 117 -18.74 33.75 36.00
CA ALA A 117 -19.06 33.94 34.58
C ALA A 117 -18.15 33.09 33.67
N PHE A 118 -16.86 33.02 33.98
CA PHE A 118 -15.91 32.19 33.25
C PHE A 118 -16.26 30.70 33.35
N GLN A 119 -16.63 30.20 34.53
CA GLN A 119 -17.08 28.82 34.70
C GLN A 119 -18.34 28.50 33.88
N LEU A 120 -19.30 29.42 33.84
CA LEU A 120 -20.50 29.26 33.01
C LEU A 120 -20.17 29.16 31.52
N VAL A 121 -19.24 29.99 31.03
CA VAL A 121 -18.77 29.92 29.63
C VAL A 121 -18.09 28.58 29.33
N LEU A 122 -17.26 28.08 30.25
CA LEU A 122 -16.57 26.80 30.10
C LEU A 122 -17.50 25.58 30.12
N ILE A 123 -18.72 25.72 30.65
CA ILE A 123 -19.76 24.69 30.58
C ILE A 123 -20.59 24.88 29.30
N ALA A 124 -21.00 26.10 28.99
CA ALA A 124 -21.88 26.42 27.87
C ALA A 124 -21.23 26.15 26.50
N ALA A 125 -19.93 26.44 26.34
CA ALA A 125 -19.24 26.26 25.07
C ALA A 125 -19.14 24.77 24.64
N PRO A 126 -18.72 23.82 25.51
CA PRO A 126 -18.82 22.39 25.20
C PRO A 126 -20.26 21.91 24.94
N MET A 127 -21.25 22.39 25.70
CA MET A 127 -22.67 22.05 25.47
C MET A 127 -23.13 22.46 24.07
N LEU A 128 -22.76 23.67 23.63
CA LEU A 128 -23.05 24.15 22.29
C LEU A 128 -22.29 23.32 21.23
N ALA A 129 -21.02 22.99 21.46
CA ALA A 129 -20.20 22.20 20.55
C ALA A 129 -20.79 20.80 20.32
N VAL A 130 -21.18 20.08 21.38
CA VAL A 130 -21.80 18.75 21.24
C VAL A 130 -23.17 18.83 20.58
N ARG A 131 -23.94 19.91 20.81
CA ARG A 131 -25.22 20.15 20.14
C ARG A 131 -25.05 20.39 18.65
N LEU A 132 -24.11 21.26 18.24
CA LEU A 132 -23.81 21.56 16.84
C LEU A 132 -23.26 20.34 16.09
N ARG A 133 -22.59 19.42 16.80
CA ARG A 133 -22.06 18.15 16.26
C ARG A 133 -23.07 17.00 16.27
N GLY A 134 -24.29 17.20 16.78
CA GLY A 134 -25.31 16.15 16.88
C GLY A 134 -25.09 15.12 17.99
N LEU A 135 -24.11 15.32 18.87
CA LEU A 135 -23.73 14.42 19.97
C LEU A 135 -24.48 14.75 21.27
N ARG A 136 -25.81 14.91 21.19
CA ARG A 136 -26.64 15.43 22.29
C ARG A 136 -26.57 14.61 23.57
N GLY A 137 -26.33 13.29 23.47
CA GLY A 137 -26.17 12.41 24.62
C GLY A 137 -24.96 12.73 25.52
N LEU A 138 -24.00 13.52 25.01
CA LEU A 138 -22.83 13.96 25.79
C LEU A 138 -23.07 15.30 26.52
N ALA A 139 -24.17 16.00 26.26
CA ALA A 139 -24.44 17.30 26.88
C ALA A 139 -24.48 17.28 28.43
N PRO A 140 -25.02 16.23 29.11
CA PRO A 140 -24.98 16.18 30.57
C PRO A 140 -23.56 16.15 31.14
N TRP A 141 -22.62 15.54 30.43
CA TRP A 141 -21.22 15.47 30.85
C TRP A 141 -20.52 16.83 30.80
N ALA A 142 -21.10 17.84 30.13
CA ALA A 142 -20.60 19.21 30.17
C ALA A 142 -20.65 19.81 31.59
N LEU A 143 -21.58 19.36 32.44
CA LEU A 143 -21.68 19.79 33.84
C LEU A 143 -20.51 19.28 34.70
N ALA A 144 -19.82 18.23 34.26
CA ALA A 144 -18.65 17.69 34.95
C ALA A 144 -17.34 18.44 34.62
N PHE A 145 -17.38 19.44 33.73
CA PHE A 145 -16.18 20.18 33.32
C PHE A 145 -15.45 20.88 34.47
N PRO A 146 -16.10 21.49 35.48
CA PRO A 146 -15.38 22.08 36.62
C PRO A 146 -14.45 21.08 37.32
N ALA A 147 -14.93 19.85 37.54
CA ALA A 147 -14.10 18.77 38.11
C ALA A 147 -12.99 18.32 37.15
N TYR A 148 -13.29 18.25 35.85
CA TYR A 148 -12.32 17.94 34.81
C TYR A 148 -11.18 18.98 34.73
N TRP A 149 -11.48 20.27 34.91
CA TRP A 149 -10.49 21.34 34.90
C TRP A 149 -9.58 21.31 36.12
N LEU A 150 -10.09 20.92 37.30
CA LEU A 150 -9.26 20.66 38.47
C LEU A 150 -8.25 19.53 38.21
N LEU A 151 -8.71 18.42 37.60
CA LEU A 151 -7.83 17.33 37.19
C LEU A 151 -6.79 17.80 36.17
N ALA A 152 -7.17 18.66 35.23
CA ALA A 152 -6.24 19.23 34.25
C ALA A 152 -5.21 20.17 34.92
N GLY A 153 -5.62 20.88 35.96
CA GLY A 153 -4.74 21.69 36.80
C GLY A 153 -3.67 20.87 37.51
N LEU A 154 -4.04 19.73 38.10
CA LEU A 154 -3.07 18.81 38.68
C LEU A 154 -2.06 18.29 37.62
N ALA A 155 -2.52 17.99 36.41
CA ALA A 155 -1.65 17.62 35.30
C ALA A 155 -0.73 18.79 34.86
N ALA A 156 -1.19 20.04 34.96
CA ALA A 156 -0.38 21.23 34.67
C ALA A 156 0.77 21.43 35.69
N TRP A 157 0.49 21.26 36.99
CA TRP A 157 1.51 21.30 38.03
C TRP A 157 2.58 20.22 37.82
N ARG A 158 2.15 19.00 37.49
CA ARG A 158 3.08 17.91 37.11
C ARG A 158 3.86 18.24 35.84
N ALA A 159 3.23 18.86 34.84
CA ALA A 159 3.89 19.25 33.59
C ALA A 159 4.99 20.29 33.83
N LEU A 160 4.79 21.24 34.74
CA LEU A 160 5.80 22.22 35.15
C LEU A 160 6.96 21.55 35.90
N ALA A 161 6.67 20.64 36.83
CA ALA A 161 7.70 19.85 37.48
C ALA A 161 8.51 19.04 36.47
N HIS A 162 7.84 18.40 35.48
CA HIS A 162 8.52 17.70 34.38
C HIS A 162 9.32 18.65 33.48
N LEU A 163 8.90 19.90 33.31
CA LEU A 163 9.62 20.87 32.50
C LEU A 163 10.92 21.32 33.19
N ALA A 164 10.87 21.49 34.52
CA ALA A 164 12.03 21.89 35.33
C ALA A 164 12.99 20.74 35.62
N LEU A 165 12.47 19.58 36.04
CA LEU A 165 13.27 18.47 36.59
C LEU A 165 13.58 17.39 35.55
N ALA A 166 12.79 17.28 34.48
CA ALA A 166 12.94 16.22 33.46
C ALA A 166 12.56 16.72 32.05
N PRO A 167 13.22 17.78 31.52
CA PRO A 167 12.79 18.48 30.30
C PRO A 167 12.67 17.56 29.08
N HIS A 168 13.46 16.50 28.99
CA HIS A 168 13.44 15.52 27.89
C HIS A 168 12.49 14.33 28.11
N LEU A 169 11.88 14.18 29.29
CA LEU A 169 10.89 13.13 29.55
C LEU A 169 9.61 13.38 28.76
N TRP A 170 9.19 12.38 27.97
CA TRP A 170 7.98 12.44 27.15
C TRP A 170 7.12 11.19 27.37
N GLU A 171 6.04 11.32 28.15
CA GLU A 171 5.18 10.21 28.55
C GLU A 171 4.27 9.77 27.41
N LYS A 172 4.76 8.83 26.57
CA LYS A 172 3.95 8.19 25.55
C LYS A 172 2.81 7.40 26.21
N THR A 173 1.62 7.50 25.63
CA THR A 173 0.44 6.76 26.07
C THR A 173 0.24 5.53 25.19
N PRO A 174 -0.14 4.37 25.74
CA PRO A 174 -0.51 3.21 24.94
C PRO A 174 -1.69 3.55 24.01
N HIS A 175 -1.67 3.01 22.79
CA HIS A 175 -2.76 3.12 21.81
C HIS A 175 -3.50 1.78 21.73
N GLY A 176 -4.80 1.78 21.41
CA GLY A 176 -5.57 0.55 21.19
C GLY A 176 -5.96 -0.20 22.47
N VAL A 177 -6.18 0.51 23.58
CA VAL A 177 -6.73 -0.13 24.79
C VAL A 177 -8.22 -0.36 24.55
N PRO A 178 -8.71 -1.62 24.51
CA PRO A 178 -10.13 -1.87 24.26
C PRO A 178 -10.96 -1.18 25.33
N ALA A 179 -11.81 -0.24 24.92
CA ALA A 179 -12.91 0.18 25.77
C ALA A 179 -13.72 -1.08 26.11
N ARG A 180 -13.66 -1.54 27.37
CA ARG A 180 -14.65 -2.49 27.87
C ARG A 180 -16.00 -1.85 27.54
N ARG A 181 -16.78 -2.47 26.65
CA ARG A 181 -18.20 -2.14 26.55
C ARG A 181 -18.75 -2.31 27.98
N PRO A 182 -19.29 -1.26 28.62
CA PRO A 182 -20.14 -1.49 29.77
C PRO A 182 -21.26 -2.39 29.25
N GLY A 183 -21.35 -3.61 29.78
CA GLY A 183 -22.56 -4.40 29.64
C GLY A 183 -23.70 -3.56 30.21
N GLY A 184 -24.70 -3.28 29.39
CA GLY A 184 -25.80 -2.38 29.73
C GLY A 184 -25.49 -0.93 29.35
N ALA A 185 -26.02 -0.51 28.19
CA ALA A 185 -26.34 0.90 28.02
C ALA A 185 -27.28 1.29 29.16
N LEU A 186 -26.84 2.17 30.05
CA LEU A 186 -27.73 2.95 30.89
C LEU A 186 -28.65 3.74 29.93
N ARG A 187 -29.77 3.13 29.56
CA ARG A 187 -30.87 3.81 28.89
C ARG A 187 -31.45 4.76 29.92
N LEU A 188 -30.98 5.99 29.90
CA LEU A 188 -31.68 7.06 30.60
C LEU A 188 -33.06 7.22 29.93
N PRO A 189 -34.17 7.26 30.70
CA PRO A 189 -35.51 7.40 30.16
C PRO A 189 -35.59 8.66 29.28
N SER A 190 -36.06 8.47 28.05
CA SER A 190 -36.40 9.58 27.16
C SER A 190 -37.68 10.23 27.68
N GLY A 191 -37.54 11.36 28.37
CA GLY A 191 -38.65 12.22 28.79
C GLY A 191 -38.67 12.45 30.30
N SER A 192 -37.86 13.43 30.76
CA SER A 192 -38.06 14.17 32.03
C SER A 192 -36.87 15.05 32.43
N TRP A 193 -35.70 14.97 31.77
CA TRP A 193 -34.55 15.81 32.16
C TRP A 193 -34.62 17.26 31.66
N GLU A 194 -35.45 17.53 30.65
CA GLU A 194 -35.72 18.90 30.17
C GLU A 194 -36.30 19.76 31.32
N ALA A 195 -37.09 19.17 32.22
CA ALA A 195 -37.60 19.82 33.43
C ALA A 195 -36.54 20.05 34.52
N LEU A 196 -35.47 19.22 34.58
CA LEU A 196 -34.36 19.38 35.53
C LEU A 196 -33.34 20.43 35.05
N VAL A 197 -33.13 20.54 33.74
CA VAL A 197 -32.31 21.58 33.11
C VAL A 197 -33.06 22.91 33.02
N LEU A 198 -34.39 22.89 32.86
CA LEU A 198 -35.23 24.05 33.11
C LEU A 198 -35.24 24.42 34.60
N GLY A 199 -35.31 23.48 35.55
CA GLY A 199 -35.29 23.78 36.99
C GLY A 199 -34.00 24.47 37.47
N ALA A 200 -32.84 24.07 36.94
CA ALA A 200 -31.57 24.74 37.24
C ALA A 200 -31.38 26.07 36.47
N GLY A 201 -32.02 26.20 35.30
CA GLY A 201 -32.06 27.45 34.52
C GLY A 201 -33.11 28.46 34.99
N VAL A 202 -34.17 28.01 35.66
CA VAL A 202 -35.29 28.82 36.17
C VAL A 202 -34.89 29.63 37.41
N ALA A 203 -33.85 29.23 38.13
CA ALA A 203 -33.24 30.08 39.17
C ALA A 203 -32.54 31.33 38.59
N LEU A 204 -32.19 31.35 37.30
CA LEU A 204 -31.60 32.51 36.62
C LEU A 204 -32.54 33.18 35.60
N GLY A 205 -33.66 32.53 35.25
CA GLY A 205 -34.62 32.96 34.23
C GLY A 205 -35.98 33.43 34.76
N LEU A 206 -36.09 33.74 36.06
CA LEU A 206 -37.28 34.36 36.67
C LEU A 206 -37.23 35.90 36.67
N LEU A 207 -36.69 36.48 35.60
CA LEU A 207 -36.97 37.85 35.19
C LEU A 207 -37.28 37.80 33.69
N LEU A 208 -38.56 37.99 33.36
CA LEU A 208 -39.14 38.23 32.03
C LEU A 208 -39.78 37.02 31.29
N LEU A 209 -41.06 36.81 31.64
CA LEU A 209 -42.22 36.58 30.74
C LEU A 209 -42.62 35.16 30.28
N LYS A 210 -43.94 35.06 30.03
CA LYS A 210 -44.91 33.96 30.14
C LYS A 210 -44.78 32.77 29.15
N PRO A 211 -45.38 31.60 29.49
CA PRO A 211 -45.28 30.33 28.76
C PRO A 211 -46.43 30.11 27.76
N GLY A 212 -46.19 29.22 26.80
CA GLY A 212 -47.24 28.51 26.07
C GLY A 212 -46.74 27.92 24.77
N LEU A 213 -46.43 26.63 24.75
CA LEU A 213 -46.76 25.75 23.61
C LEU A 213 -46.43 24.29 23.94
N ASP A 214 -47.48 23.48 23.89
CA ASP A 214 -47.53 22.03 24.04
C ASP A 214 -47.38 21.40 22.65
N VAL A 215 -46.52 20.39 22.47
CA VAL A 215 -46.52 19.59 21.23
C VAL A 215 -46.21 18.12 21.52
N GLY A 216 -47.22 17.29 21.26
CA GLY A 216 -47.21 15.84 21.43
C GLY A 216 -46.30 15.06 20.47
N LEU A 217 -46.10 13.81 20.87
CA LEU A 217 -45.28 12.78 20.27
C LEU A 217 -45.88 12.21 18.97
N GLY A 218 -45.03 12.06 17.95
CA GLY A 218 -45.29 11.22 16.77
C GLY A 218 -44.03 11.05 15.93
N ARG A 219 -43.51 9.83 15.81
CA ARG A 219 -42.32 9.49 15.01
C ARG A 219 -42.69 9.27 13.53
N ALA A 220 -42.14 10.09 12.63
CA ALA A 220 -41.93 9.81 11.20
C ALA A 220 -40.76 10.68 10.64
N PRO A 221 -40.29 10.48 9.38
CA PRO A 221 -38.89 10.25 8.99
C PRO A 221 -37.96 11.49 8.99
N ARG A 222 -36.65 11.24 8.82
CA ARG A 222 -35.55 12.24 8.90
C ARG A 222 -35.68 13.35 7.84
N HIS A 223 -36.29 14.47 8.23
CA HIS A 223 -36.29 15.73 7.49
C HIS A 223 -34.88 16.37 7.48
N CYS A 224 -34.34 16.73 6.31
CA CYS A 224 -33.10 17.52 6.21
C CYS A 224 -33.45 19.02 6.19
N TYR A 225 -33.03 19.76 7.22
CA TYR A 225 -33.21 21.22 7.30
C TYR A 225 -31.87 21.91 6.99
N ARG A 226 -31.80 22.71 5.92
CA ARG A 226 -30.75 23.74 5.74
C ARG A 226 -31.36 25.04 5.24
N ASN A 227 -31.18 26.11 6.01
CA ASN A 227 -31.36 27.48 5.55
C ASN A 227 -30.24 27.81 4.56
N LEU A 228 -30.55 27.92 3.27
CA LEU A 228 -29.62 28.44 2.27
C LEU A 228 -30.10 29.83 1.84
N THR A 229 -29.30 30.84 2.13
CA THR A 229 -29.47 32.17 1.54
C THR A 229 -29.00 32.07 0.09
N LEU A 230 -29.95 32.10 -0.85
CA LEU A 230 -29.68 32.17 -2.28
C LEU A 230 -28.88 33.44 -2.58
N SER A 231 -27.58 33.30 -2.83
CA SER A 231 -26.74 34.38 -3.37
C SER A 231 -26.52 34.24 -4.87
N GLU A 232 -26.90 33.11 -5.47
CA GLU A 232 -26.86 32.85 -6.91
C GLU A 232 -28.12 32.04 -7.26
N SER A 233 -28.54 32.03 -8.52
CA SER A 233 -29.81 31.51 -9.08
C SER A 233 -30.10 30.00 -8.88
N GLU A 234 -29.51 29.33 -7.88
CA GLU A 234 -29.57 27.88 -7.65
C GLU A 234 -29.54 27.50 -6.15
N ALA A 235 -30.39 26.57 -5.72
CA ALA A 235 -30.36 25.96 -4.37
C ALA A 235 -30.10 24.45 -4.45
N ALA A 236 -29.26 23.90 -3.55
CA ALA A 236 -28.86 22.48 -3.58
C ALA A 236 -28.99 21.77 -2.22
N CYS A 237 -29.47 20.52 -2.22
CA CYS A 237 -29.55 19.63 -1.05
C CYS A 237 -28.86 18.31 -1.36
N ARG A 238 -27.98 17.83 -0.48
CA ARG A 238 -27.24 16.56 -0.65
C ARG A 238 -27.60 15.57 0.46
N ILE A 239 -28.06 14.39 0.06
CA ILE A 239 -28.54 13.30 0.92
C ILE A 239 -27.58 12.12 0.78
N ARG A 240 -27.10 11.55 1.89
CA ARG A 240 -26.24 10.36 1.87
C ARG A 240 -27.05 9.09 1.67
N ILE A 241 -26.52 8.16 0.88
CA ILE A 241 -27.10 6.85 0.59
C ILE A 241 -26.18 5.76 1.12
N GLU A 242 -26.75 4.82 1.87
CA GLU A 242 -26.05 3.65 2.43
C GLU A 242 -26.53 2.32 1.80
N GLU A 243 -27.57 2.37 0.97
CA GLU A 243 -28.19 1.20 0.34
C GLU A 243 -27.59 0.87 -1.04
N ASP A 244 -27.62 -0.41 -1.42
CA ASP A 244 -27.35 -0.86 -2.79
C ASP A 244 -28.58 -0.67 -3.67
N TRP A 245 -28.43 0.12 -4.74
CA TRP A 245 -29.49 0.39 -5.70
C TRP A 245 -29.36 -0.41 -7.00
N SER A 246 -28.41 -1.35 -7.09
CA SER A 246 -28.33 -2.27 -8.22
C SER A 246 -29.56 -3.17 -8.27
N GLY A 247 -30.21 -3.20 -9.43
CA GLY A 247 -31.48 -3.91 -9.63
C GLY A 247 -32.75 -3.08 -9.35
N ARG A 248 -32.62 -1.82 -8.92
CA ARG A 248 -33.76 -0.90 -8.77
C ARG A 248 -34.10 -0.25 -10.11
N GLY A 249 -35.38 0.06 -10.33
CA GLY A 249 -35.88 0.62 -11.58
C GLY A 249 -35.73 2.13 -11.74
N GLY A 250 -35.45 2.83 -10.64
CA GLY A 250 -35.34 4.28 -10.63
C GLY A 250 -35.19 4.87 -9.24
N LEU A 251 -35.35 6.17 -9.16
CA LEU A 251 -35.33 6.98 -7.95
C LEU A 251 -36.66 7.71 -7.84
N SER A 252 -37.33 7.62 -6.70
CA SER A 252 -38.54 8.39 -6.39
C SER A 252 -38.21 9.51 -5.40
N LEU A 253 -38.63 10.73 -5.72
CA LEU A 253 -38.38 11.94 -4.93
C LEU A 253 -39.68 12.71 -4.72
N ASP A 254 -40.00 13.04 -3.48
CA ASP A 254 -41.04 14.02 -3.16
C ASP A 254 -40.39 15.31 -2.67
N LEU A 255 -40.69 16.41 -3.35
CA LEU A 255 -40.13 17.73 -3.12
C LEU A 255 -41.23 18.71 -2.71
N ARG A 256 -40.93 19.63 -1.79
CA ARG A 256 -41.71 20.85 -1.58
C ARG A 256 -40.88 22.02 -2.09
N LEU A 257 -41.40 22.70 -3.12
CA LEU A 257 -40.69 23.76 -3.84
C LEU A 257 -40.68 25.09 -3.07
N PRO A 258 -39.69 25.98 -3.33
CA PRO A 258 -39.65 27.30 -2.72
C PRO A 258 -40.82 28.16 -3.20
N ALA A 259 -41.14 29.25 -2.49
CA ALA A 259 -42.24 30.15 -2.84
C ALA A 259 -42.09 30.89 -4.18
N ALA A 260 -40.92 30.81 -4.82
CA ALA A 260 -40.70 31.37 -6.15
C ALA A 260 -40.88 30.31 -7.25
N PRO A 261 -41.26 30.71 -8.47
CA PRO A 261 -41.41 29.80 -9.60
C PRO A 261 -40.11 29.07 -9.96
N VAL A 262 -40.22 27.77 -10.24
CA VAL A 262 -39.10 26.88 -10.59
C VAL A 262 -39.22 26.49 -12.07
N SER A 263 -38.10 26.52 -12.80
CA SER A 263 -38.02 26.15 -14.23
C SER A 263 -37.31 24.81 -14.47
N ALA A 264 -36.44 24.41 -13.54
CA ALA A 264 -35.71 23.14 -13.64
C ALA A 264 -35.34 22.57 -12.27
N ILE A 265 -35.37 21.25 -12.19
CA ILE A 265 -34.88 20.45 -11.06
C ILE A 265 -33.79 19.52 -11.61
N GLU A 266 -32.59 19.61 -11.06
CA GLU A 266 -31.48 18.71 -11.40
C GLU A 266 -31.25 17.74 -10.27
N VAL A 267 -31.13 16.45 -10.59
CA VAL A 267 -30.81 15.40 -9.64
C VAL A 267 -29.50 14.76 -10.06
N GLU A 268 -28.57 14.65 -9.13
CA GLU A 268 -27.24 14.10 -9.34
C GLU A 268 -26.99 12.94 -8.38
N LEU A 269 -26.65 11.77 -8.90
CA LEU A 269 -26.13 10.66 -8.12
C LEU A 269 -24.63 10.85 -7.98
N SER A 270 -24.15 11.14 -6.77
CA SER A 270 -22.71 11.12 -6.49
C SER A 270 -22.29 9.68 -6.18
N VAL A 271 -21.34 9.19 -6.96
CA VAL A 271 -20.78 7.85 -6.87
C VAL A 271 -19.43 7.92 -6.14
N ARG A 272 -18.99 6.81 -5.55
CA ARG A 272 -17.64 6.69 -4.99
C ARG A 272 -16.59 7.01 -6.09
N ASP A 273 -15.45 7.58 -5.69
CA ASP A 273 -14.33 8.01 -6.55
C ASP A 273 -14.58 9.25 -7.41
N GLY A 274 -15.61 10.04 -7.07
CA GLY A 274 -15.82 11.37 -7.64
C GLY A 274 -16.53 11.38 -8.99
N GLU A 275 -17.04 10.23 -9.45
CA GLU A 275 -18.03 10.16 -10.52
C GLU A 275 -19.38 10.70 -10.05
N ALA A 276 -20.11 11.34 -10.96
CA ALA A 276 -21.44 11.86 -10.69
C ALA A 276 -22.32 11.71 -11.94
N PHE A 277 -23.56 11.27 -11.76
CA PHE A 277 -24.53 11.09 -12.84
C PHE A 277 -25.69 12.05 -12.64
N GLY A 278 -25.82 13.02 -13.53
CA GLY A 278 -26.86 14.04 -13.51
C GLY A 278 -28.06 13.67 -14.38
N ARG A 279 -29.24 14.10 -13.95
CA ARG A 279 -30.48 14.12 -14.73
C ARG A 279 -31.21 15.43 -14.46
N ARG A 280 -31.52 16.17 -15.51
CA ARG A 280 -32.32 17.40 -15.43
C ARG A 280 -33.77 17.11 -15.81
N VAL A 281 -34.71 17.64 -15.04
CA VAL A 281 -36.13 17.69 -15.34
C VAL A 281 -36.52 19.15 -15.46
N SER A 282 -37.05 19.55 -16.62
CA SER A 282 -37.50 20.92 -16.87
C SER A 282 -39.03 20.97 -16.75
N GLY A 283 -39.58 22.06 -16.25
CA GLY A 283 -41.01 22.23 -16.04
C GLY A 283 -41.33 23.62 -15.52
N ASN A 284 -42.61 24.01 -15.57
CA ASN A 284 -43.08 25.29 -15.06
C ASN A 284 -43.85 25.04 -13.75
N TRP A 285 -43.16 25.03 -12.63
CA TRP A 285 -43.78 24.77 -11.33
C TRP A 285 -44.05 26.07 -10.59
N ALA A 286 -45.25 26.16 -10.01
CA ALA A 286 -45.61 27.30 -9.17
C ALA A 286 -44.84 27.24 -7.84
N GLY A 287 -44.55 28.41 -7.27
CA GLY A 287 -43.87 28.47 -5.99
C GLY A 287 -44.70 27.85 -4.86
N GLY A 288 -44.08 27.03 -4.01
CA GLY A 288 -44.73 26.37 -2.86
C GLY A 288 -45.42 25.03 -3.18
N GLU A 289 -45.39 24.60 -4.45
CA GLU A 289 -45.99 23.35 -4.90
C GLU A 289 -45.27 22.11 -4.33
N ARG A 290 -46.01 21.01 -4.12
CA ARG A 290 -45.41 19.68 -3.88
C ARG A 290 -45.27 18.94 -5.20
N VAL A 291 -44.05 18.51 -5.51
CA VAL A 291 -43.72 17.83 -6.76
C VAL A 291 -43.18 16.44 -6.45
N ARG A 292 -43.77 15.42 -7.07
CA ARG A 292 -43.27 14.05 -7.07
C ARG A 292 -42.55 13.77 -8.39
N LEU A 293 -41.33 13.27 -8.30
CA LEU A 293 -40.51 12.89 -9.45
C LEU A 293 -40.16 11.41 -9.36
N ASP A 294 -40.58 10.64 -10.36
CA ASP A 294 -40.15 9.26 -10.55
C ASP A 294 -39.15 9.20 -11.73
N LEU A 295 -37.89 8.97 -11.38
CA LEU A 295 -36.74 9.06 -12.28
C LEU A 295 -36.21 7.65 -12.57
N PRO A 296 -36.66 6.97 -13.65
CA PRO A 296 -36.14 5.65 -14.02
C PRO A 296 -34.63 5.68 -14.24
N PHE A 297 -33.92 4.63 -13.85
CA PHE A 297 -32.48 4.48 -14.10
C PHE A 297 -32.25 4.04 -15.54
N ASP A 298 -32.38 4.99 -16.46
CA ASP A 298 -32.25 4.81 -17.90
C ASP A 298 -31.15 5.68 -18.50
N ALA A 299 -31.06 5.67 -19.83
CA ALA A 299 -30.07 6.43 -20.58
C ALA A 299 -30.17 7.96 -20.40
N ARG A 300 -31.19 8.52 -19.72
CA ARG A 300 -31.26 9.97 -19.48
C ARG A 300 -30.36 10.43 -18.34
N TRP A 301 -29.83 9.50 -17.54
CA TRP A 301 -28.78 9.79 -16.58
C TRP A 301 -27.42 9.85 -17.29
N ARG A 302 -26.72 10.98 -17.16
CA ARG A 302 -25.46 11.27 -17.84
C ARG A 302 -24.35 11.58 -16.84
N GLY A 303 -23.19 10.96 -17.02
CA GLY A 303 -21.99 11.26 -16.23
C GLY A 303 -21.52 12.71 -16.47
N ALA A 304 -21.32 13.49 -15.40
CA ALA A 304 -20.93 14.90 -15.46
C ALA A 304 -19.56 15.17 -16.11
N ARG A 305 -18.72 14.15 -16.29
CA ARG A 305 -17.39 14.27 -16.88
C ARG A 305 -17.24 13.69 -18.28
N TRP A 306 -18.14 12.81 -18.76
CA TRP A 306 -17.85 11.98 -19.95
C TRP A 306 -19.09 11.49 -20.75
N GLU A 307 -20.30 12.01 -20.51
CA GLU A 307 -21.55 11.53 -21.14
C GLU A 307 -21.88 10.03 -20.94
N SER A 308 -21.16 9.33 -20.07
CA SER A 308 -21.36 7.90 -19.81
C SER A 308 -22.78 7.62 -19.29
N PRO A 309 -23.45 6.56 -19.79
CA PRO A 309 -24.75 6.15 -19.26
C PRO A 309 -24.59 5.59 -17.84
N LEU A 310 -25.63 5.77 -17.02
CA LEU A 310 -25.70 5.19 -15.68
C LEU A 310 -25.69 3.65 -15.77
N SER A 311 -24.75 3.01 -15.06
CA SER A 311 -24.61 1.56 -15.00
C SER A 311 -24.99 1.04 -13.60
N ALA A 312 -25.30 -0.25 -13.46
CA ALA A 312 -25.54 -0.77 -12.12
C ALA A 312 -24.27 -0.78 -11.26
N TRP A 313 -23.10 -0.85 -11.89
CA TRP A 313 -21.81 -0.60 -11.24
C TRP A 313 -21.74 0.80 -10.60
N ALA A 314 -22.24 1.82 -11.28
CA ALA A 314 -22.39 3.16 -10.70
C ALA A 314 -23.45 3.17 -9.57
N LEU A 315 -24.56 2.45 -9.74
CA LEU A 315 -25.62 2.35 -8.72
C LEU A 315 -25.13 1.70 -7.42
N ARG A 316 -24.41 0.56 -7.47
CA ARG A 316 -23.78 -0.08 -6.28
C ARG A 316 -22.85 0.87 -5.52
N ARG A 317 -22.21 1.77 -6.27
CA ARG A 317 -21.25 2.75 -5.75
C ARG A 317 -21.88 4.10 -5.41
N THR A 318 -23.20 4.27 -5.54
CA THR A 318 -23.87 5.53 -5.19
C THR A 318 -23.70 5.79 -3.69
N ARG A 319 -23.32 7.03 -3.33
CA ARG A 319 -23.08 7.46 -1.93
C ARG A 319 -23.88 8.68 -1.55
N ALA A 320 -24.35 9.44 -2.53
CA ALA A 320 -25.25 10.55 -2.26
C ALA A 320 -26.16 10.84 -3.45
N VAL A 321 -27.30 11.45 -3.15
CA VAL A 321 -28.14 12.13 -4.14
C VAL A 321 -28.09 13.63 -3.83
N THR A 322 -27.75 14.43 -4.83
CA THR A 322 -27.80 15.90 -4.76
C THR A 322 -28.96 16.38 -5.62
N VAL A 323 -29.90 17.12 -5.02
CA VAL A 323 -31.02 17.75 -5.72
C VAL A 323 -30.76 19.26 -5.79
N ARG A 324 -30.81 19.83 -6.98
CA ARG A 324 -30.68 21.27 -7.26
C ARG A 324 -31.97 21.81 -7.89
N VAL A 325 -32.35 23.02 -7.51
CA VAL A 325 -33.56 23.69 -8.02
C VAL A 325 -33.16 25.04 -8.61
N ARG A 326 -33.65 25.34 -9.83
CA ARG A 326 -33.38 26.58 -10.57
C ARG A 326 -34.67 27.38 -10.83
N GLY A 327 -34.59 28.69 -10.64
CA GLY A 327 -35.71 29.61 -10.82
C GLY A 327 -36.05 29.90 -12.29
N ALA A 328 -37.27 30.37 -12.56
CA ALA A 328 -37.74 30.70 -13.92
C ALA A 328 -37.30 32.06 -14.46
N GLY A 329 -36.70 32.93 -13.63
CA GLY A 329 -36.15 34.21 -14.07
C GLY A 329 -34.78 34.03 -14.73
N GLY A 330 -34.61 34.56 -15.94
CA GLY A 330 -33.30 34.66 -16.58
C GLY A 330 -32.32 35.47 -15.72
N LEU A 331 -31.02 35.39 -16.07
CA LEU A 331 -29.85 35.98 -15.37
C LEU A 331 -29.89 37.50 -15.09
N SER A 332 -31.01 38.18 -15.30
CA SER A 332 -31.15 39.64 -15.33
C SER A 332 -31.94 40.27 -14.17
N ASP A 333 -32.51 39.52 -13.22
CA ASP A 333 -33.17 40.11 -12.03
C ASP A 333 -32.43 39.74 -10.71
N PRO A 334 -31.70 40.67 -10.07
CA PRO A 334 -30.92 40.43 -8.86
C PRO A 334 -31.75 40.44 -7.57
N ARG A 335 -33.09 40.47 -7.64
CA ARG A 335 -33.95 40.36 -6.45
C ARG A 335 -33.77 38.99 -5.80
N ARG A 336 -33.04 38.97 -4.67
CA ARG A 336 -32.84 37.80 -3.79
C ARG A 336 -34.15 37.07 -3.52
N VAL A 337 -34.39 35.99 -4.24
CA VAL A 337 -35.43 35.03 -3.88
C VAL A 337 -35.03 34.38 -2.57
N ARG A 338 -35.69 34.71 -1.46
CA ARG A 338 -35.58 33.92 -0.22
C ARG A 338 -36.60 32.80 -0.30
N GLY A 339 -36.13 31.56 -0.41
CA GLY A 339 -37.01 30.39 -0.49
C GLY A 339 -36.35 29.17 0.11
N ARG A 340 -37.15 28.37 0.81
CA ARG A 340 -36.76 27.06 1.35
C ARG A 340 -37.41 25.98 0.50
N PHE A 341 -36.64 24.97 0.10
CA PHE A 341 -37.19 23.76 -0.52
C PHE A 341 -36.87 22.55 0.35
N ASP A 342 -37.78 21.59 0.42
CA ASP A 342 -37.63 20.39 1.24
C ASP A 342 -37.65 19.13 0.36
N VAL A 343 -36.74 18.20 0.62
CA VAL A 343 -36.88 16.82 0.15
C VAL A 343 -37.67 16.07 1.23
N VAL A 344 -38.94 15.80 0.95
CA VAL A 344 -39.90 15.19 1.87
C VAL A 344 -39.69 13.68 1.95
N HIS A 345 -39.40 13.06 0.81
CA HIS A 345 -39.16 11.64 0.70
C HIS A 345 -38.16 11.34 -0.42
N LEU A 346 -37.31 10.33 -0.21
CA LEU A 346 -36.37 9.80 -1.18
C LEU A 346 -36.33 8.29 -1.00
N ALA A 347 -36.62 7.54 -2.07
CA ALA A 347 -36.56 6.08 -2.06
C ALA A 347 -36.09 5.54 -3.41
N ALA A 348 -35.42 4.39 -3.36
CA ALA A 348 -35.18 3.60 -4.56
C ALA A 348 -36.50 3.02 -5.09
N GLY A 349 -36.65 3.01 -6.42
CA GLY A 349 -37.82 2.48 -7.10
C GLY A 349 -37.98 0.95 -6.93
N PRO A 350 -39.01 0.36 -7.57
CA PRO A 350 -39.24 -1.08 -7.48
C PRO A 350 -38.05 -1.87 -8.03
N VAL A 351 -37.86 -3.09 -7.54
CA VAL A 351 -36.88 -4.02 -8.11
C VAL A 351 -37.33 -4.36 -9.53
N LEU A 352 -36.46 -4.17 -10.52
CA LEU A 352 -36.79 -4.49 -11.91
C LEU A 352 -36.93 -6.01 -12.09
N PRO A 353 -37.84 -6.47 -12.96
CA PRO A 353 -37.87 -7.85 -13.38
C PRO A 353 -36.53 -8.22 -14.04
N ALA A 354 -36.11 -9.47 -13.85
CA ALA A 354 -34.80 -9.91 -14.28
C ALA A 354 -34.72 -9.97 -15.83
N ALA A 355 -33.98 -9.05 -16.45
CA ALA A 355 -33.75 -9.07 -17.89
C ALA A 355 -33.07 -10.39 -18.32
N PRO A 356 -33.31 -10.87 -19.56
CA PRO A 356 -32.66 -12.07 -20.07
C PRO A 356 -31.14 -11.90 -20.11
N LEU A 357 -30.41 -12.99 -19.83
CA LEU A 357 -28.96 -12.99 -19.92
C LEU A 357 -28.54 -12.88 -21.39
N ARG A 358 -27.76 -11.85 -21.75
CA ARG A 358 -27.30 -11.61 -23.13
C ARG A 358 -25.85 -11.14 -23.15
N LEU A 359 -25.09 -11.64 -24.11
CA LEU A 359 -23.76 -11.17 -24.48
C LEU A 359 -23.89 -10.25 -25.68
N LEU A 360 -23.52 -8.99 -25.52
CA LEU A 360 -23.78 -7.91 -26.48
C LEU A 360 -22.49 -7.46 -27.15
N ALA A 361 -22.59 -7.20 -28.46
CA ALA A 361 -21.52 -6.60 -29.27
C ALA A 361 -20.11 -7.17 -29.01
N PRO A 362 -19.88 -8.49 -29.13
CA PRO A 362 -18.54 -9.04 -28.99
C PRO A 362 -17.66 -8.62 -30.17
N GLU A 363 -16.58 -7.90 -29.86
CA GLU A 363 -15.65 -7.29 -30.81
C GLU A 363 -14.23 -7.80 -30.57
N ALA A 364 -13.56 -8.20 -31.64
CA ALA A 364 -12.14 -8.54 -31.66
C ALA A 364 -11.59 -8.32 -33.08
N PRO A 365 -10.28 -8.06 -33.23
CA PRO A 365 -9.66 -7.95 -34.54
C PRO A 365 -9.85 -9.22 -35.38
N PRO A 366 -10.15 -9.12 -36.69
CA PRO A 366 -10.36 -10.29 -37.56
C PRO A 366 -9.06 -11.05 -37.84
N SER A 367 -7.91 -10.41 -37.66
CA SER A 367 -6.59 -11.02 -37.85
C SER A 367 -5.56 -10.47 -36.87
N LEU A 368 -4.67 -11.35 -36.41
CA LEU A 368 -3.58 -11.03 -35.49
C LEU A 368 -2.31 -11.81 -35.87
N PRO A 369 -1.10 -11.33 -35.55
CA PRO A 369 0.10 -12.14 -35.73
C PRO A 369 0.20 -13.20 -34.62
N GLN A 370 0.83 -14.34 -34.91
CA GLN A 370 1.19 -15.35 -33.91
C GLN A 370 1.95 -14.69 -32.73
N GLY A 371 1.66 -15.09 -31.49
CA GLY A 371 2.23 -14.46 -30.30
C GLY A 371 1.60 -13.11 -29.93
N ALA A 372 0.58 -12.64 -30.65
CA ALA A 372 -0.26 -11.56 -30.17
C ALA A 372 -1.29 -12.05 -29.15
N ARG A 373 -1.76 -11.10 -28.34
CA ARG A 373 -2.86 -11.31 -27.41
C ARG A 373 -4.18 -10.99 -28.11
N LEU A 374 -5.05 -12.00 -28.23
CA LEU A 374 -6.46 -11.80 -28.54
C LEU A 374 -7.11 -11.09 -27.35
N GLU A 375 -7.78 -9.97 -27.60
CA GLU A 375 -8.66 -9.32 -26.63
C GLU A 375 -10.06 -9.22 -27.26
N VAL A 376 -11.03 -9.86 -26.63
CA VAL A 376 -12.44 -9.78 -27.01
C VAL A 376 -13.13 -8.81 -26.05
N ARG A 377 -13.72 -7.74 -26.56
CA ARG A 377 -14.48 -6.74 -25.79
C ARG A 377 -15.96 -6.97 -26.01
N PHE A 378 -16.77 -6.86 -24.96
CA PHE A 378 -18.22 -7.06 -25.06
C PHE A 378 -18.95 -6.42 -23.86
N ASP A 379 -20.27 -6.34 -23.99
CA ASP A 379 -21.18 -5.93 -22.93
C ASP A 379 -22.03 -7.12 -22.47
N LEU A 380 -22.61 -7.04 -21.27
CA LEU A 380 -23.47 -8.07 -20.70
C LEU A 380 -24.74 -7.48 -20.09
N GLU A 381 -25.87 -8.10 -20.39
CA GLU A 381 -27.16 -7.83 -19.75
C GLU A 381 -27.63 -9.04 -18.94
N PRO A 382 -28.26 -8.84 -17.76
CA PRO A 382 -28.51 -7.55 -17.12
C PRO A 382 -27.23 -6.94 -16.54
N ARG A 383 -27.07 -5.62 -16.69
CA ARG A 383 -25.93 -4.87 -16.13
C ARG A 383 -25.92 -4.82 -14.58
N THR A 384 -26.92 -5.42 -13.92
CA THR A 384 -27.16 -5.39 -12.47
C THR A 384 -26.40 -6.44 -11.65
N LEU A 385 -25.89 -7.48 -12.29
CA LEU A 385 -25.11 -8.54 -11.63
C LEU A 385 -23.74 -8.01 -11.18
N ASN A 386 -23.19 -8.55 -10.09
CA ASN A 386 -21.84 -8.25 -9.65
C ASN A 386 -20.85 -8.88 -10.64
N PRO A 387 -20.11 -8.10 -11.44
CA PRO A 387 -19.28 -8.67 -12.50
C PRO A 387 -17.98 -9.31 -11.98
N PHE A 388 -17.73 -9.24 -10.67
CA PHE A 388 -16.55 -9.81 -10.02
C PHE A 388 -16.86 -11.11 -9.26
N ASP A 389 -18.13 -11.47 -9.07
CA ASP A 389 -18.54 -12.69 -8.40
C ASP A 389 -18.97 -13.76 -9.43
N PRO A 390 -18.16 -14.82 -9.65
CA PRO A 390 -18.52 -15.89 -10.59
C PRO A 390 -19.76 -16.68 -10.16
N ASP A 391 -20.18 -16.60 -8.89
CA ASP A 391 -21.44 -17.23 -8.45
C ASP A 391 -22.66 -16.37 -8.85
N GLU A 392 -22.49 -15.06 -9.10
CA GLU A 392 -23.52 -14.20 -9.69
C GLU A 392 -23.51 -14.26 -11.21
N ILE A 393 -22.33 -14.18 -11.83
CA ILE A 393 -22.15 -14.24 -13.28
C ILE A 393 -20.79 -14.82 -13.67
N ASP A 394 -20.82 -15.95 -14.36
CA ASP A 394 -19.63 -16.64 -14.86
C ASP A 394 -19.54 -16.55 -16.38
N VAL A 395 -18.44 -16.00 -16.90
CA VAL A 395 -18.25 -15.75 -18.34
C VAL A 395 -16.91 -16.30 -18.80
N TRP A 396 -16.92 -17.02 -19.93
CA TRP A 396 -15.75 -17.67 -20.50
C TRP A 396 -15.59 -17.34 -21.98
N LEU A 397 -14.34 -17.11 -22.39
CA LEU A 397 -13.92 -17.14 -23.78
C LEU A 397 -13.41 -18.54 -24.12
N HIS A 398 -13.93 -19.08 -25.21
CA HIS A 398 -13.46 -20.31 -25.82
C HIS A 398 -12.69 -19.96 -27.09
N VAL A 399 -11.51 -20.55 -27.26
CA VAL A 399 -10.69 -20.42 -28.47
C VAL A 399 -10.33 -21.82 -28.94
N ARG A 400 -10.67 -22.12 -30.20
CA ARG A 400 -10.31 -23.37 -30.86
C ARG A 400 -9.16 -23.11 -31.83
N SER A 401 -8.08 -23.85 -31.67
CA SER A 401 -6.90 -23.76 -32.54
C SER A 401 -7.13 -24.44 -33.89
N PRO A 402 -6.26 -24.22 -34.90
CA PRO A 402 -6.32 -24.91 -36.19
C PRO A 402 -6.22 -26.44 -36.05
N ALA A 403 -5.57 -26.92 -34.99
CA ALA A 403 -5.46 -28.34 -34.66
C ALA A 403 -6.73 -28.90 -33.98
N GLY A 404 -7.78 -28.10 -33.82
CA GLY A 404 -9.03 -28.50 -33.16
C GLY A 404 -8.99 -28.48 -31.63
N VAL A 405 -7.85 -28.10 -31.03
CA VAL A 405 -7.71 -28.03 -29.56
C VAL A 405 -8.45 -26.80 -29.04
N GLU A 406 -9.40 -27.04 -28.13
CA GLU A 406 -10.12 -25.97 -27.44
C GLU A 406 -9.41 -25.57 -26.15
N LYS A 407 -9.24 -24.26 -25.95
CA LYS A 407 -8.84 -23.65 -24.69
C LYS A 407 -9.93 -22.70 -24.23
N ARG A 408 -10.16 -22.67 -22.92
CA ARG A 408 -11.07 -21.71 -22.30
C ARG A 408 -10.33 -20.83 -21.31
N VAL A 409 -10.69 -19.56 -21.27
CA VAL A 409 -10.16 -18.58 -20.31
C VAL A 409 -11.31 -17.75 -19.74
N PRO A 410 -11.27 -17.42 -18.44
CA PRO A 410 -12.29 -16.57 -17.85
C PRO A 410 -12.26 -15.16 -18.44
N ALA A 411 -13.43 -14.56 -18.61
CA ALA A 411 -13.56 -13.13 -18.87
C ALA A 411 -13.48 -12.34 -17.56
N PHE A 412 -13.24 -11.04 -17.67
CA PHE A 412 -13.11 -10.12 -16.56
C PHE A 412 -13.73 -8.76 -16.90
N PHE A 413 -14.15 -8.03 -15.87
CA PHE A 413 -14.68 -6.67 -16.01
C PHE A 413 -13.57 -5.63 -15.89
N THR A 414 -13.59 -4.59 -16.72
CA THR A 414 -12.49 -3.63 -16.80
C THR A 414 -12.95 -2.25 -17.23
N GLN A 415 -12.06 -1.26 -17.04
CA GLN A 415 -12.19 0.11 -17.52
C GLN A 415 -10.86 0.48 -18.18
N ASP A 416 -10.93 1.07 -19.37
CA ASP A 416 -9.75 1.63 -20.03
C ASP A 416 -9.39 2.97 -19.38
N TYR A 417 -8.10 3.27 -19.29
CA TYR A 417 -7.60 4.56 -18.80
C TYR A 417 -6.57 5.16 -19.77
N ARG A 418 -6.52 6.49 -19.79
CA ARG A 418 -5.47 7.26 -20.43
C ARG A 418 -4.54 7.81 -19.35
N ARG A 419 -3.24 7.58 -19.53
CA ARG A 419 -2.19 8.17 -18.69
C ARG A 419 -1.94 9.61 -19.09
N GLY A 420 -2.09 10.55 -18.15
CA GLY A 420 -1.75 11.96 -18.30
C GLY A 420 -0.25 12.22 -18.08
N PRO A 421 0.23 13.45 -18.32
CA PRO A 421 1.61 13.82 -18.04
C PRO A 421 1.93 13.72 -16.54
N SER A 422 3.12 13.20 -16.20
CA SER A 422 3.62 13.20 -14.83
C SER A 422 3.57 14.64 -14.32
N HIS A 423 2.83 14.85 -13.23
CA HIS A 423 2.57 16.12 -12.52
C HIS A 423 1.16 16.71 -12.61
N ALA A 424 0.27 16.20 -13.45
CA ALA A 424 -1.13 16.65 -13.49
C ALA A 424 -2.01 16.02 -12.39
N ARG A 425 -3.06 16.73 -11.93
CA ARG A 425 -4.16 16.12 -11.17
C ARG A 425 -4.89 15.11 -12.08
N GLY A 426 -5.20 13.91 -11.57
CA GLY A 426 -5.89 12.87 -12.37
C GLY A 426 -4.95 12.15 -13.33
N PHE A 427 -3.80 11.67 -12.83
CA PHE A 427 -2.77 10.98 -13.61
C PHE A 427 -3.32 9.86 -14.50
N LEU A 428 -4.37 9.15 -14.05
CA LEU A 428 -5.16 8.26 -14.88
C LEU A 428 -6.56 8.85 -15.06
N THR A 429 -7.01 8.91 -16.31
CA THR A 429 -8.35 9.37 -16.67
C THR A 429 -9.10 8.23 -17.37
N PRO A 430 -10.30 7.83 -16.91
CA PRO A 430 -11.10 6.80 -17.57
C PRO A 430 -11.38 7.13 -19.04
N VAL A 431 -11.41 6.11 -19.90
CA VAL A 431 -11.73 6.20 -21.33
C VAL A 431 -12.93 5.30 -21.63
N GLY A 432 -14.07 5.90 -21.98
CA GLY A 432 -15.32 5.16 -22.19
C GLY A 432 -15.87 4.54 -20.90
N PRO A 433 -17.00 3.81 -20.98
CA PRO A 433 -17.56 3.11 -19.83
C PRO A 433 -16.83 1.80 -19.51
N PRO A 434 -16.99 1.27 -18.27
CA PRO A 434 -16.51 -0.07 -17.94
C PRO A 434 -17.23 -1.13 -18.77
N HIS A 435 -16.51 -2.17 -19.16
CA HIS A 435 -16.97 -3.22 -20.06
C HIS A 435 -16.37 -4.58 -19.67
N TRP A 436 -16.85 -5.65 -20.31
CA TRP A 436 -16.25 -6.98 -20.16
C TRP A 436 -15.18 -7.21 -21.22
N ALA A 437 -14.10 -7.88 -20.82
CA ALA A 437 -13.04 -8.30 -21.71
C ALA A 437 -12.62 -9.75 -21.43
N ALA A 438 -12.12 -10.45 -22.45
CA ALA A 438 -11.46 -11.73 -22.29
C ALA A 438 -10.18 -11.76 -23.12
N ARG A 439 -9.11 -12.32 -22.56
CA ARG A 439 -7.77 -12.29 -23.18
C ARG A 439 -7.17 -13.68 -23.34
N TYR A 440 -6.56 -13.93 -24.50
CA TYR A 440 -5.87 -15.19 -24.79
C TYR A 440 -4.61 -14.96 -25.62
N ALA A 441 -3.50 -15.60 -25.25
CA ALA A 441 -2.24 -15.52 -25.99
C ALA A 441 -2.23 -16.55 -27.14
N LEU A 442 -2.22 -16.08 -28.39
CA LEU A 442 -2.29 -16.93 -29.59
C LEU A 442 -0.92 -17.56 -29.88
N ARG A 443 -0.81 -18.89 -29.77
CA ARG A 443 0.49 -19.59 -29.90
C ARG A 443 0.71 -20.26 -31.26
N GLU A 444 -0.37 -20.56 -31.97
CA GLU A 444 -0.34 -21.25 -33.27
C GLU A 444 -0.69 -20.27 -34.39
N SER A 445 -0.08 -20.41 -35.55
CA SER A 445 -0.52 -19.71 -36.77
C SER A 445 -1.60 -20.52 -37.48
N GLY A 446 -2.52 -19.85 -38.17
CA GLY A 446 -3.61 -20.49 -38.92
C GLY A 446 -4.99 -19.96 -38.53
N ARG A 447 -6.03 -20.65 -39.02
CA ARG A 447 -7.43 -20.28 -38.77
C ARG A 447 -7.88 -20.79 -37.41
N HIS A 448 -8.10 -19.86 -36.49
CA HIS A 448 -8.71 -20.13 -35.19
C HIS A 448 -10.20 -19.79 -35.25
N SER A 449 -10.94 -20.25 -34.26
CA SER A 449 -12.29 -19.74 -33.98
C SER A 449 -12.48 -19.46 -32.50
N TRP A 450 -13.43 -18.58 -32.18
CA TRP A 450 -13.72 -18.21 -30.80
C TRP A 450 -15.21 -17.93 -30.58
N TRP A 451 -15.68 -18.11 -29.35
CA TRP A 451 -17.01 -17.72 -28.89
C TRP A 451 -17.00 -17.46 -27.38
N LEU A 452 -18.01 -16.74 -26.90
CA LEU A 452 -18.22 -16.48 -25.49
C LEU A 452 -19.38 -17.32 -24.96
N THR A 453 -19.28 -17.74 -23.71
CA THR A 453 -20.39 -18.33 -22.94
C THR A 453 -20.55 -17.57 -21.63
N ALA A 454 -21.79 -17.41 -21.17
CA ALA A 454 -22.12 -16.80 -19.89
C ALA A 454 -23.17 -17.64 -19.17
N ARG A 455 -23.06 -17.76 -17.85
CA ARG A 455 -24.04 -18.39 -16.98
C ARG A 455 -24.19 -17.60 -15.69
N ASP A 456 -25.41 -17.29 -15.29
CA ASP A 456 -25.66 -16.59 -14.02
C ASP A 456 -25.99 -17.55 -12.87
N GLY A 457 -25.98 -17.03 -11.64
CA GLY A 457 -26.32 -17.78 -10.43
C GLY A 457 -27.75 -18.34 -10.37
N LYS A 458 -28.62 -17.91 -11.30
CA LYS A 458 -29.99 -18.42 -11.45
C LYS A 458 -30.10 -19.51 -12.52
N GLY A 459 -28.97 -19.91 -13.11
CA GLY A 459 -28.88 -20.95 -14.13
C GLY A 459 -29.19 -20.49 -15.55
N ARG A 460 -29.48 -19.20 -15.78
CA ARG A 460 -29.68 -18.66 -17.13
C ARG A 460 -28.35 -18.67 -17.88
N ALA A 461 -28.39 -18.93 -19.17
CA ALA A 461 -27.19 -19.05 -20.01
C ALA A 461 -27.31 -18.22 -21.30
N ALA A 462 -26.17 -17.74 -21.79
CA ALA A 462 -26.04 -17.08 -23.08
C ALA A 462 -24.77 -17.57 -23.79
N ARG A 463 -24.81 -17.62 -25.11
CA ARG A 463 -23.67 -18.00 -25.97
C ARG A 463 -23.68 -17.15 -27.23
N THR A 464 -22.50 -16.69 -27.66
CA THR A 464 -22.35 -15.99 -28.93
C THR A 464 -22.19 -16.99 -30.09
N ALA A 465 -22.45 -16.53 -31.31
CA ALA A 465 -22.01 -17.27 -32.50
C ALA A 465 -20.49 -17.46 -32.50
N GLU A 466 -20.03 -18.56 -33.10
CA GLU A 466 -18.61 -18.83 -33.31
C GLU A 466 -18.07 -17.93 -34.42
N ARG A 467 -16.95 -17.26 -34.17
CA ARG A 467 -16.32 -16.29 -35.06
C ARG A 467 -14.93 -16.75 -35.45
N ALA A 468 -14.55 -16.52 -36.71
CA ALA A 468 -13.23 -16.87 -37.21
C ALA A 468 -12.19 -15.81 -36.83
N LEU A 469 -10.96 -16.24 -36.61
CA LEU A 469 -9.79 -15.39 -36.38
C LEU A 469 -8.62 -15.92 -37.21
N ARG A 470 -8.03 -15.07 -38.06
CA ARG A 470 -6.83 -15.45 -38.82
C ARG A 470 -5.58 -15.10 -38.05
N VAL A 471 -4.75 -16.09 -37.73
CA VAL A 471 -3.46 -15.86 -37.08
C VAL A 471 -2.33 -15.98 -38.10
N ALA A 472 -1.70 -14.87 -38.44
CA ALA A 472 -0.61 -14.84 -39.39
C ALA A 472 0.67 -15.43 -38.77
N ALA A 473 1.36 -16.30 -39.51
CA ALA A 473 2.69 -16.74 -39.14
C ALA A 473 3.63 -15.52 -39.03
N ARG A 474 4.44 -15.47 -37.98
CA ARG A 474 5.42 -14.38 -37.85
C ARG A 474 6.65 -14.63 -38.73
N PRO A 475 7.29 -13.57 -39.27
CA PRO A 475 8.61 -13.68 -39.87
C PRO A 475 9.60 -14.27 -38.88
N ARG A 476 10.56 -15.08 -39.36
CA ARG A 476 11.64 -15.66 -38.50
C ARG A 476 12.47 -14.60 -37.76
N SER A 477 12.52 -13.37 -38.27
CA SER A 477 13.25 -12.23 -37.68
C SER A 477 12.53 -11.55 -36.52
N ALA A 478 11.24 -11.84 -36.29
CA ALA A 478 10.50 -11.21 -35.20
C ALA A 478 10.88 -11.82 -33.85
N VAL A 479 11.26 -10.97 -32.88
CA VAL A 479 11.49 -11.39 -31.50
C VAL A 479 10.18 -11.97 -30.95
N LEU A 480 10.22 -13.24 -30.54
CA LEU A 480 9.10 -13.86 -29.87
C LEU A 480 8.93 -13.27 -28.47
N PRO A 481 7.69 -13.16 -27.97
CA PRO A 481 7.49 -12.93 -26.55
C PRO A 481 8.22 -13.99 -25.73
N ALA A 482 8.50 -13.68 -24.46
CA ALA A 482 9.14 -14.64 -23.57
C ALA A 482 8.32 -15.94 -23.53
N LEU A 483 9.00 -17.07 -23.73
CA LEU A 483 8.38 -18.37 -23.59
C LEU A 483 8.13 -18.64 -22.11
N PRO A 484 7.05 -19.37 -21.76
CA PRO A 484 6.78 -19.73 -20.38
C PRO A 484 8.01 -20.41 -19.77
N ILE A 485 8.41 -19.93 -18.59
CA ILE A 485 9.51 -20.49 -17.83
C ILE A 485 8.97 -21.51 -16.83
N ARG A 486 9.63 -22.67 -16.73
CA ARG A 486 9.25 -23.78 -15.87
C ARG A 486 10.41 -24.22 -14.98
N PRO A 487 10.12 -24.68 -13.76
CA PRO A 487 11.09 -25.42 -12.96
C PRO A 487 11.55 -26.66 -13.72
N ASP A 488 12.85 -26.91 -13.71
CA ASP A 488 13.52 -28.11 -14.20
C ASP A 488 14.59 -28.51 -13.18
N GLY A 489 14.26 -29.47 -12.32
CA GLY A 489 15.03 -29.76 -11.11
C GLY A 489 15.21 -28.52 -10.24
N ARG A 490 16.46 -28.13 -9.98
CA ARG A 490 16.84 -26.96 -9.18
C ARG A 490 16.95 -25.67 -9.97
N HIS A 491 16.60 -25.70 -11.26
CA HIS A 491 16.81 -24.60 -12.19
C HIS A 491 15.52 -24.27 -12.93
N PHE A 492 15.62 -23.37 -13.90
CA PHE A 492 14.51 -23.00 -14.76
C PHE A 492 14.87 -23.19 -16.24
N ARG A 493 13.88 -23.56 -17.03
CA ARG A 493 13.97 -23.64 -18.50
C ARG A 493 12.77 -23.01 -19.16
N ASP A 494 12.98 -22.47 -20.35
CA ASP A 494 11.87 -22.05 -21.19
C ASP A 494 11.16 -23.25 -21.85
N ALA A 495 10.05 -22.99 -22.53
CA ALA A 495 9.27 -24.03 -23.22
C ALA A 495 10.02 -24.77 -24.35
N ARG A 496 11.24 -24.34 -24.74
CA ARG A 496 12.13 -25.03 -25.69
C ARG A 496 13.25 -25.80 -24.98
N GLY A 497 13.28 -25.83 -23.65
CA GLY A 497 14.34 -26.45 -22.87
C GLY A 497 15.61 -25.60 -22.77
N ARG A 498 15.58 -24.32 -23.13
CA ARG A 498 16.75 -23.44 -22.94
C ARG A 498 16.83 -23.03 -21.47
N PHE A 499 18.04 -23.10 -20.91
CA PHE A 499 18.32 -22.68 -19.54
C PHE A 499 17.96 -21.23 -19.30
N PHE A 500 17.36 -20.96 -18.14
CA PHE A 500 16.97 -19.64 -17.70
C PHE A 500 17.50 -19.40 -16.28
N TYR A 501 18.27 -18.33 -16.11
CA TYR A 501 18.76 -17.87 -14.80
C TYR A 501 18.12 -16.52 -14.49
N PRO A 502 17.22 -16.44 -13.49
CA PRO A 502 16.66 -15.17 -13.04
C PRO A 502 17.76 -14.21 -12.60
N LEU A 503 17.84 -13.04 -13.23
CA LEU A 503 18.73 -11.94 -12.88
C LEU A 503 17.88 -10.68 -12.83
N GLY A 504 17.66 -10.14 -11.63
CA GLY A 504 16.55 -9.23 -11.43
C GLY A 504 16.59 -8.34 -10.21
N LEU A 505 15.54 -7.53 -10.09
CA LEU A 505 15.34 -6.57 -9.01
C LEU A 505 13.94 -6.72 -8.42
N ASN A 506 13.80 -6.34 -7.16
CA ASN A 506 12.50 -6.29 -6.49
C ASN A 506 11.85 -4.92 -6.74
N VAL A 507 11.48 -4.63 -8.00
CA VAL A 507 10.78 -3.39 -8.42
C VAL A 507 9.33 -3.41 -7.91
N ALA A 508 9.20 -3.44 -6.58
CA ALA A 508 8.01 -3.90 -5.90
C ALA A 508 6.81 -2.97 -6.15
N TRP A 509 7.04 -1.66 -6.12
CA TRP A 509 6.07 -0.60 -6.42
C TRP A 509 6.80 0.75 -6.64
N PRO A 510 6.12 1.82 -7.11
CA PRO A 510 6.78 3.06 -7.56
C PRO A 510 7.57 3.83 -6.50
N ARG A 511 7.28 3.64 -5.21
CA ARG A 511 7.74 4.55 -4.15
C ARG A 511 8.07 3.82 -2.84
N ASP A 512 9.34 3.53 -2.59
CA ASP A 512 9.79 3.01 -1.29
C ASP A 512 10.25 4.14 -0.36
N ARG A 513 9.50 4.38 0.72
CA ARG A 513 9.82 5.40 1.74
C ARG A 513 11.18 5.18 2.41
N ARG A 514 11.61 3.91 2.57
CA ARG A 514 12.93 3.61 3.17
C ARG A 514 14.07 4.10 2.29
N ALA A 515 13.91 3.96 0.98
CA ALA A 515 14.87 4.49 0.02
C ALA A 515 14.95 6.03 0.10
N GLU A 516 13.81 6.72 0.26
CA GLU A 516 13.75 8.19 0.41
C GLU A 516 14.52 8.70 1.64
N GLU A 517 14.34 8.05 2.79
CA GLU A 517 14.97 8.43 4.05
C GLU A 517 16.51 8.37 4.00
N MET A 518 17.07 7.53 3.11
CA MET A 518 18.52 7.46 2.89
C MET A 518 19.10 8.60 2.04
N GLY A 519 18.29 9.62 1.69
CA GLY A 519 18.75 10.80 0.94
C GLY A 519 19.23 10.50 -0.48
N GLY A 520 18.88 9.33 -1.01
CA GLY A 520 19.43 8.76 -2.23
C GLY A 520 18.66 9.06 -3.51
N PHE A 521 17.44 9.60 -3.44
CA PHE A 521 16.54 9.58 -4.60
C PHE A 521 15.83 10.91 -4.75
N ARG A 522 15.62 11.33 -5.99
CA ARG A 522 14.58 12.31 -6.28
C ARG A 522 13.29 11.55 -5.99
N PRO A 523 12.51 11.88 -4.95
CA PRO A 523 11.29 11.12 -4.69
C PRO A 523 10.48 11.14 -5.98
N PRO A 524 10.13 9.97 -6.55
CA PRO A 524 9.05 9.94 -7.50
C PRO A 524 7.90 10.60 -6.75
N SER A 525 7.49 11.76 -7.23
CA SER A 525 6.34 12.45 -6.67
C SER A 525 5.16 11.47 -6.69
N ASP A 526 4.08 11.72 -5.95
CA ASP A 526 2.82 10.95 -6.09
C ASP A 526 2.26 10.95 -7.54
N ARG A 527 2.98 11.58 -8.48
CA ARG A 527 2.71 11.75 -9.89
C ARG A 527 3.54 10.83 -10.82
N ASP A 528 4.42 9.99 -10.28
CA ASP A 528 5.30 9.10 -11.09
C ASP A 528 4.75 7.67 -11.25
N ASP A 529 3.77 7.24 -10.43
CA ASP A 529 2.89 6.05 -10.62
C ASP A 529 3.50 4.93 -11.52
N THR A 530 2.98 4.69 -12.73
CA THR A 530 3.50 3.62 -13.61
C THR A 530 4.79 3.96 -14.37
N LYS A 531 5.27 5.20 -14.32
CA LYS A 531 6.45 5.67 -15.06
C LYS A 531 7.76 5.08 -14.53
N VAL A 532 7.82 4.82 -13.22
CA VAL A 532 8.96 4.17 -12.58
C VAL A 532 9.32 2.85 -13.25
N PHE A 533 8.31 2.09 -13.69
CA PHE A 533 8.53 0.83 -14.40
C PHE A 533 9.08 1.02 -15.81
N ASP A 534 8.72 2.11 -16.49
CA ASP A 534 9.29 2.45 -17.81
C ASP A 534 10.82 2.63 -17.69
N GLU A 535 11.27 3.37 -16.66
CA GLU A 535 12.68 3.65 -16.40
C GLU A 535 13.44 2.42 -15.88
N ALA A 536 12.85 1.71 -14.91
CA ALA A 536 13.45 0.51 -14.34
C ALA A 536 13.62 -0.60 -15.39
N PHE A 537 12.60 -0.88 -16.21
CA PHE A 537 12.70 -1.94 -17.22
C PHE A 537 13.65 -1.58 -18.36
N ALA A 538 13.76 -0.30 -18.73
CA ALA A 538 14.76 0.16 -19.67
C ALA A 538 16.18 -0.08 -19.14
N GLU A 539 16.46 0.29 -17.89
CA GLU A 539 17.75 0.06 -17.25
C GLU A 539 18.06 -1.43 -17.13
N MET A 540 17.10 -2.22 -16.64
CA MET A 540 17.23 -3.67 -16.52
C MET A 540 17.61 -4.32 -17.85
N ARG A 541 16.91 -3.97 -18.93
CA ARG A 541 17.21 -4.49 -20.27
C ARG A 541 18.61 -4.08 -20.75
N ARG A 542 19.03 -2.85 -20.44
CA ARG A 542 20.36 -2.30 -20.81
C ARG A 542 21.49 -3.02 -20.08
N THR A 543 21.26 -3.50 -18.88
CA THR A 543 22.27 -4.18 -18.05
C THR A 543 22.15 -5.70 -18.01
N GLY A 544 21.38 -6.29 -18.93
CA GLY A 544 21.24 -7.75 -19.06
C GLY A 544 20.35 -8.42 -18.00
N MET A 545 19.67 -7.64 -17.16
CA MET A 545 18.66 -8.18 -16.24
C MET A 545 17.42 -8.62 -17.04
N ASN A 546 16.74 -9.65 -16.52
CA ASN A 546 15.67 -10.35 -17.23
C ASN A 546 14.41 -10.59 -16.37
N LEU A 547 14.41 -10.22 -15.08
CA LEU A 547 13.28 -10.45 -14.19
C LEU A 547 13.05 -9.30 -13.20
N ALA A 548 11.81 -8.88 -12.99
CA ALA A 548 11.38 -7.97 -11.94
C ALA A 548 10.38 -8.67 -11.01
N ARG A 549 10.45 -8.41 -9.71
CA ARG A 549 9.40 -8.79 -8.76
C ARG A 549 8.51 -7.57 -8.46
N VAL A 550 7.19 -7.72 -8.60
CA VAL A 550 6.20 -6.65 -8.50
C VAL A 550 5.12 -7.04 -7.51
N TRP A 551 4.81 -6.17 -6.55
CA TRP A 551 3.90 -6.44 -5.44
C TRP A 551 2.49 -5.93 -5.67
N MET A 552 1.49 -6.71 -5.30
CA MET A 552 0.09 -6.27 -5.21
C MET A 552 -0.27 -5.88 -3.77
N GLY A 553 0.18 -4.71 -3.34
CA GLY A 553 -0.09 -4.17 -2.00
C GLY A 553 -1.34 -3.27 -1.94
N PRO A 554 -1.97 -3.10 -0.77
CA PRO A 554 -3.12 -2.19 -0.63
C PRO A 554 -2.77 -0.73 -0.95
N TRP A 555 -1.49 -0.34 -0.86
CA TRP A 555 -1.00 0.98 -1.27
C TRP A 555 -0.70 1.11 -2.77
N TRP A 556 -0.52 -0.01 -3.50
CA TRP A 556 -0.22 0.00 -4.92
C TRP A 556 -0.46 -1.38 -5.56
N GLY A 557 -1.22 -1.42 -6.67
CA GLY A 557 -1.48 -2.67 -7.43
C GLY A 557 -2.48 -3.63 -6.79
N GLY A 558 -2.82 -3.47 -5.50
CA GLY A 558 -3.85 -4.27 -4.82
C GLY A 558 -5.25 -4.05 -5.40
N LEU A 559 -6.04 -5.13 -5.46
CA LEU A 559 -7.38 -5.11 -6.08
C LEU A 559 -8.51 -4.88 -5.09
N GLU A 560 -8.38 -5.29 -3.84
CA GLU A 560 -9.39 -5.11 -2.79
C GLU A 560 -8.74 -4.62 -1.50
N TRP A 561 -9.41 -3.69 -0.82
CA TRP A 561 -8.99 -3.14 0.47
C TRP A 561 -10.17 -2.48 1.17
N ASN A 562 -9.91 -1.74 2.24
CA ASN A 562 -10.89 -0.92 2.93
C ASN A 562 -11.55 0.10 1.98
N VAL A 563 -12.87 0.10 2.00
CA VAL A 563 -13.77 1.02 1.31
C VAL A 563 -13.48 2.51 1.55
N GLU A 564 -12.86 2.87 2.66
CA GLU A 564 -12.48 4.24 2.99
C GLU A 564 -11.30 4.76 2.15
N TRP A 565 -10.52 3.86 1.55
CA TRP A 565 -9.39 4.22 0.70
C TRP A 565 -9.86 4.53 -0.73
N PRO A 566 -9.32 5.58 -1.38
CA PRO A 566 -9.72 5.93 -2.75
C PRO A 566 -9.56 4.77 -3.74
N GLY A 567 -10.56 4.57 -4.60
CA GLY A 567 -10.57 3.50 -5.62
C GLY A 567 -10.90 2.11 -5.09
N PHE A 568 -10.99 1.90 -3.77
CA PHE A 568 -11.33 0.60 -3.19
C PHE A 568 -12.82 0.49 -2.83
N HIS A 569 -13.34 -0.73 -2.96
CA HIS A 569 -14.77 -1.01 -2.89
C HIS A 569 -15.16 -2.11 -1.89
N GLY A 570 -14.20 -2.65 -1.14
CA GLY A 570 -14.41 -3.75 -0.19
C GLY A 570 -14.13 -5.11 -0.81
N LEU A 571 -14.49 -6.18 -0.08
CA LEU A 571 -14.25 -7.56 -0.52
C LEU A 571 -15.03 -7.90 -1.78
N GLY A 572 -14.39 -8.62 -2.70
CA GLY A 572 -15.04 -9.17 -3.89
C GLY A 572 -15.48 -8.11 -4.91
N VAL A 573 -14.98 -6.87 -4.77
CA VAL A 573 -15.23 -5.79 -5.71
C VAL A 573 -13.90 -5.08 -6.01
N TYR A 574 -13.39 -5.28 -7.23
CA TYR A 574 -12.00 -4.96 -7.54
C TYR A 574 -11.79 -3.53 -8.07
N ASN A 575 -10.65 -2.95 -7.67
CA ASN A 575 -10.19 -1.64 -8.12
C ASN A 575 -9.73 -1.71 -9.59
N LEU A 576 -10.56 -1.19 -10.50
CA LEU A 576 -10.31 -1.24 -11.94
C LEU A 576 -9.13 -0.37 -12.38
N GLU A 577 -8.83 0.71 -11.63
CA GLU A 577 -7.69 1.58 -11.91
C GLU A 577 -6.37 0.87 -11.61
N ASN A 578 -6.27 0.22 -10.44
CA ASN A 578 -5.11 -0.61 -10.11
C ASN A 578 -4.98 -1.82 -11.05
N ALA A 579 -6.09 -2.40 -11.48
CA ALA A 579 -6.06 -3.47 -12.45
C ALA A 579 -5.50 -3.00 -13.81
N TRP A 580 -5.82 -1.77 -14.23
CA TRP A 580 -5.23 -1.16 -15.42
C TRP A 580 -3.74 -0.81 -15.24
N ARG A 581 -3.32 -0.36 -14.05
CA ARG A 581 -1.89 -0.12 -13.76
C ARG A 581 -1.05 -1.37 -14.02
N LEU A 582 -1.52 -2.53 -13.56
CA LEU A 582 -0.83 -3.79 -13.76
C LEU A 582 -0.84 -4.24 -15.23
N ASP A 583 -1.93 -4.02 -15.98
CA ASP A 583 -1.92 -4.22 -17.45
C ASP A 583 -0.78 -3.42 -18.11
N TYR A 584 -0.64 -2.14 -17.71
CA TYR A 584 0.40 -1.27 -18.24
C TYR A 584 1.80 -1.78 -17.88
N VAL A 585 2.05 -2.09 -16.60
CA VAL A 585 3.37 -2.59 -16.14
C VAL A 585 3.74 -3.88 -16.86
N LEU A 586 2.83 -4.85 -16.97
CA LEU A 586 3.10 -6.11 -17.67
C LEU A 586 3.34 -5.90 -19.17
N ALA A 587 2.62 -4.97 -19.81
CA ALA A 587 2.87 -4.61 -21.22
C ALA A 587 4.24 -3.96 -21.42
N GLN A 588 4.70 -3.12 -20.48
CA GLN A 588 6.04 -2.54 -20.55
C GLN A 588 7.12 -3.59 -20.34
N ALA A 589 6.91 -4.52 -19.40
CA ALA A 589 7.81 -5.64 -19.21
C ALA A 589 7.96 -6.47 -20.51
N GLU A 590 6.86 -6.75 -21.22
CA GLU A 590 6.89 -7.41 -22.55
C GLU A 590 7.74 -6.63 -23.57
N ARG A 591 7.58 -5.31 -23.65
CA ARG A 591 8.32 -4.44 -24.58
C ARG A 591 9.82 -4.44 -24.31
N HIS A 592 10.20 -4.53 -23.04
CA HIS A 592 11.60 -4.55 -22.62
C HIS A 592 12.19 -5.96 -22.51
N GLY A 593 11.41 -7.02 -22.75
CA GLY A 593 11.88 -8.40 -22.60
C GLY A 593 12.17 -8.77 -21.14
N ILE A 594 11.49 -8.13 -20.19
CA ILE A 594 11.59 -8.39 -18.76
C ILE A 594 10.44 -9.32 -18.37
N LEU A 595 10.76 -10.35 -17.60
CA LEU A 595 9.77 -11.19 -16.96
C LEU A 595 9.37 -10.62 -15.59
N VAL A 596 8.14 -10.85 -15.15
CA VAL A 596 7.56 -10.33 -13.92
C VAL A 596 7.12 -11.48 -13.04
N ASP A 597 7.75 -11.60 -11.88
CA ASP A 597 7.21 -12.34 -10.74
C ASP A 597 6.15 -11.47 -10.05
N LEU A 598 4.89 -11.90 -10.11
CA LEU A 598 3.77 -11.12 -9.58
C LEU A 598 3.39 -11.65 -8.20
N LEU A 599 3.72 -10.88 -7.17
CA LEU A 599 3.35 -11.17 -5.79
C LEU A 599 1.89 -10.80 -5.54
N LEU A 600 1.09 -11.82 -5.24
CA LEU A 600 -0.35 -11.72 -5.04
C LEU A 600 -0.72 -11.20 -3.64
N GLU A 601 -0.05 -11.70 -2.59
CA GLU A 601 -0.35 -11.32 -1.20
C GLU A 601 0.91 -10.90 -0.43
N PRO A 602 1.05 -9.64 -0.03
CA PRO A 602 2.06 -9.23 0.94
C PRO A 602 1.68 -9.71 2.35
N HIS A 603 2.66 -9.77 3.27
CA HIS A 603 2.43 -10.28 4.61
C HIS A 603 1.57 -9.37 5.50
N GLY A 604 1.83 -8.05 5.47
CA GLY A 604 1.25 -7.06 6.38
C GLY A 604 -0.28 -7.15 6.57
N PRO A 605 -1.10 -7.29 5.50
CA PRO A 605 -2.54 -7.48 5.61
C PRO A 605 -3.00 -8.57 6.57
N PHE A 606 -2.27 -9.68 6.68
CA PHE A 606 -2.68 -10.87 7.45
C PHE A 606 -1.74 -11.19 8.62
N LEU A 607 -1.02 -10.19 9.10
CA LEU A 607 -0.10 -10.29 10.23
C LEU A 607 -0.71 -9.61 11.45
N SER A 608 -0.51 -10.16 12.67
CA SER A 608 -1.15 -9.69 13.91
C SER A 608 -0.25 -8.94 14.91
N GLU A 609 1.04 -8.74 14.61
CA GLU A 609 1.95 -7.98 15.48
C GLU A 609 2.69 -6.87 14.75
N TRP A 610 3.85 -7.14 14.14
CA TRP A 610 4.71 -6.14 13.53
C TRP A 610 4.28 -5.87 12.09
N ASP A 611 4.28 -4.61 11.68
CA ASP A 611 3.78 -4.20 10.35
C ASP A 611 2.34 -4.70 10.06
N SER A 612 1.55 -4.95 11.11
CA SER A 612 0.18 -5.42 10.99
C SER A 612 -0.70 -4.38 10.32
N GLN A 613 -1.43 -4.81 9.29
CA GLN A 613 -2.47 -4.03 8.63
C GLN A 613 -3.86 -4.66 8.85
N TRP A 614 -3.96 -5.61 9.79
CA TRP A 614 -5.15 -6.41 10.04
C TRP A 614 -6.38 -5.59 10.45
N GLU A 615 -6.18 -4.49 11.17
CA GLU A 615 -7.27 -3.62 11.61
C GLU A 615 -8.07 -3.05 10.44
N HIS A 616 -7.41 -2.76 9.31
CA HIS A 616 -8.05 -2.21 8.11
C HIS A 616 -8.30 -3.27 7.03
N ASN A 617 -7.89 -4.52 7.27
CA ASN A 617 -8.05 -5.58 6.29
C ASN A 617 -9.56 -5.86 6.08
N PRO A 618 -10.06 -5.84 4.83
CA PRO A 618 -11.47 -6.09 4.56
C PRO A 618 -11.91 -7.53 4.90
N TYR A 619 -11.00 -8.50 5.07
CA TYR A 619 -11.30 -9.86 5.56
C TYR A 619 -11.68 -9.91 7.05
N ASN A 620 -11.31 -8.88 7.81
CA ASN A 620 -11.63 -8.77 9.22
C ASN A 620 -13.14 -8.56 9.41
N ALA A 621 -13.77 -9.34 10.29
CA ALA A 621 -15.20 -9.27 10.59
C ALA A 621 -15.63 -7.89 11.12
N LYS A 622 -14.73 -7.13 11.75
CA LYS A 622 -14.99 -5.74 12.12
C LYS A 622 -15.24 -4.82 10.92
N ASN A 623 -14.69 -5.18 9.76
CA ASN A 623 -14.81 -4.46 8.49
C ASN A 623 -15.83 -5.13 7.54
N GLY A 624 -16.61 -6.11 8.02
CA GLY A 624 -17.60 -6.83 7.24
C GLY A 624 -17.08 -8.11 6.54
N GLY A 625 -15.83 -8.50 6.79
CA GLY A 625 -15.26 -9.74 6.26
C GLY A 625 -15.62 -11.00 7.05
N PRO A 626 -15.22 -12.20 6.59
CA PRO A 626 -15.61 -13.45 7.23
C PRO A 626 -14.80 -13.80 8.49
N LEU A 627 -13.61 -13.22 8.68
CA LEU A 627 -12.63 -13.70 9.65
C LEU A 627 -12.74 -12.97 10.98
N ALA A 628 -12.88 -13.72 12.08
CA ALA A 628 -12.85 -13.15 13.43
C ALA A 628 -11.43 -12.67 13.82
N SER A 629 -10.39 -13.31 13.27
CA SER A 629 -8.98 -12.96 13.50
C SER A 629 -8.09 -13.34 12.31
N ALA A 630 -6.86 -12.80 12.26
CA ALA A 630 -5.93 -13.01 11.15
C ALA A 630 -5.46 -14.48 11.08
N GLU A 631 -5.44 -15.18 12.21
CA GLU A 631 -5.03 -16.58 12.36
C GLU A 631 -5.91 -17.54 11.56
N GLN A 632 -7.11 -17.13 11.17
CA GLN A 632 -8.07 -17.92 10.39
C GLN A 632 -7.85 -17.85 8.87
N VAL A 633 -6.87 -17.06 8.40
CA VAL A 633 -6.65 -16.76 6.97
C VAL A 633 -6.52 -18.01 6.09
N PHE A 634 -5.86 -19.06 6.60
CA PHE A 634 -5.62 -20.29 5.83
C PHE A 634 -6.67 -21.39 6.07
N SER A 635 -7.43 -21.32 7.17
CA SER A 635 -8.36 -22.37 7.59
C SER A 635 -9.83 -22.07 7.28
N ASP A 636 -10.24 -20.80 7.22
CA ASP A 636 -11.64 -20.46 6.97
C ASP A 636 -12.01 -20.69 5.48
N PRO A 637 -13.03 -21.53 5.18
CA PRO A 637 -13.40 -21.86 3.81
C PRO A 637 -13.93 -20.66 3.03
N ARG A 638 -14.50 -19.64 3.70
CA ARG A 638 -15.00 -18.41 3.05
C ARG A 638 -13.83 -17.53 2.61
N ALA A 639 -12.76 -17.44 3.41
CA ALA A 639 -11.54 -16.74 2.98
C ALA A 639 -10.89 -17.43 1.79
N LEU A 640 -10.77 -18.76 1.81
CA LEU A 640 -10.27 -19.53 0.67
C LEU A 640 -11.11 -19.27 -0.60
N ALA A 641 -12.44 -19.23 -0.50
CA ALA A 641 -13.32 -18.92 -1.62
C ALA A 641 -13.07 -17.51 -2.18
N LEU A 642 -12.90 -16.52 -1.30
CA LEU A 642 -12.58 -15.13 -1.71
C LEU A 642 -11.21 -15.04 -2.43
N PHE A 643 -10.17 -15.70 -1.91
CA PHE A 643 -8.87 -15.79 -2.60
C PHE A 643 -9.01 -16.43 -3.98
N LYS A 644 -9.77 -17.53 -4.10
CA LYS A 644 -10.04 -18.18 -5.39
C LYS A 644 -10.73 -17.26 -6.40
N ARG A 645 -11.69 -16.44 -5.94
CA ARG A 645 -12.38 -15.44 -6.78
C ARG A 645 -11.43 -14.33 -7.21
N LYS A 646 -10.63 -13.78 -6.28
CA LYS A 646 -9.61 -12.76 -6.59
C LYS A 646 -8.60 -13.28 -7.60
N TYR A 647 -8.09 -14.49 -7.40
CA TYR A 647 -7.09 -15.08 -8.30
C TYR A 647 -7.70 -15.47 -9.64
N ARG A 648 -8.98 -15.86 -9.69
CA ARG A 648 -9.71 -16.01 -10.95
C ARG A 648 -9.68 -14.72 -11.77
N TYR A 649 -9.97 -13.58 -11.15
CA TYR A 649 -9.93 -12.29 -11.84
C TYR A 649 -8.51 -11.89 -12.28
N ILE A 650 -7.51 -12.07 -11.41
CA ILE A 650 -6.09 -11.80 -11.71
C ILE A 650 -5.64 -12.63 -12.92
N LEU A 651 -5.90 -13.95 -12.93
CA LEU A 651 -5.46 -14.83 -14.01
C LEU A 651 -6.29 -14.64 -15.29
N ALA A 652 -7.59 -14.32 -15.19
CA ALA A 652 -8.41 -13.93 -16.34
C ALA A 652 -7.78 -12.77 -17.12
N ARG A 653 -7.24 -11.81 -16.37
CA ARG A 653 -6.71 -10.57 -16.92
C ARG A 653 -5.25 -10.67 -17.37
N TYR A 654 -4.41 -11.33 -16.58
CA TYR A 654 -2.95 -11.25 -16.73
C TYR A 654 -2.29 -12.52 -17.28
N SER A 655 -2.95 -13.69 -17.30
CA SER A 655 -2.33 -14.93 -17.82
C SER A 655 -1.95 -14.86 -19.31
N ALA A 656 -2.59 -13.97 -20.06
CA ALA A 656 -2.31 -13.72 -21.47
C ALA A 656 -1.10 -12.81 -21.72
N PHE A 657 -0.46 -12.27 -20.68
CA PHE A 657 0.80 -11.54 -20.82
C PHE A 657 1.97 -12.51 -20.76
N ASP A 658 2.85 -12.43 -21.74
CA ASP A 658 4.02 -13.28 -21.88
C ASP A 658 5.16 -12.86 -20.94
N SER A 659 5.10 -11.62 -20.44
CA SER A 659 6.00 -11.13 -19.40
C SER A 659 5.77 -11.79 -18.04
N VAL A 660 4.67 -12.49 -17.76
CA VAL A 660 4.51 -13.14 -16.45
C VAL A 660 5.47 -14.34 -16.33
N PHE A 661 6.31 -14.32 -15.29
CA PHE A 661 7.21 -15.41 -14.90
C PHE A 661 6.47 -16.47 -14.08
N ALA A 662 5.93 -16.04 -12.94
CA ALA A 662 5.32 -16.88 -11.93
C ALA A 662 4.26 -16.12 -11.13
N TRP A 663 3.45 -16.88 -10.40
CA TRP A 663 2.46 -16.38 -9.46
C TRP A 663 3.00 -16.57 -8.04
N GLU A 664 3.55 -15.52 -7.42
CA GLU A 664 4.03 -15.61 -6.05
C GLU A 664 2.85 -15.45 -5.08
N LEU A 665 2.53 -16.52 -4.36
CA LEU A 665 1.34 -16.61 -3.52
C LEU A 665 1.43 -15.68 -2.31
N TRP A 666 2.57 -15.69 -1.63
CA TRP A 666 2.80 -14.98 -0.38
C TRP A 666 4.25 -14.53 -0.26
N ASN A 667 4.43 -13.29 0.18
CA ASN A 667 5.71 -12.84 0.71
C ASN A 667 5.77 -13.19 2.19
N GLU A 668 6.88 -13.77 2.65
CA GLU A 668 7.09 -14.19 4.04
C GLU A 668 5.94 -15.06 4.56
N ALA A 669 5.65 -16.14 3.84
CA ALA A 669 4.49 -16.99 4.13
C ALA A 669 4.50 -17.60 5.54
N ASP A 670 5.69 -17.83 6.11
CA ASP A 670 5.93 -18.44 7.41
C ASP A 670 5.72 -17.52 8.61
N VAL A 671 5.42 -16.23 8.40
CA VAL A 671 5.11 -15.28 9.49
C VAL A 671 3.68 -14.75 9.47
N ILE A 672 2.91 -15.13 8.46
CA ILE A 672 1.47 -14.86 8.39
C ILE A 672 0.81 -15.47 9.63
N SER A 673 -0.21 -14.81 10.19
CA SER A 673 -0.78 -15.21 11.48
C SER A 673 -1.38 -16.63 11.53
N GLY A 674 -1.65 -17.26 10.38
CA GLY A 674 -2.16 -18.64 10.35
C GLY A 674 -1.07 -19.69 10.67
N ASN A 675 -1.48 -20.88 11.10
CA ASN A 675 -0.52 -21.96 11.37
C ASN A 675 0.00 -22.61 10.08
N THR A 676 1.16 -23.25 10.17
CA THR A 676 1.86 -23.81 9.00
C THR A 676 1.15 -24.98 8.34
N GLU A 677 0.44 -25.83 9.10
CA GLU A 677 -0.30 -26.94 8.50
C GLU A 677 -1.44 -26.44 7.62
N ASP A 678 -2.17 -25.42 8.10
CA ASP A 678 -3.21 -24.77 7.31
C ASP A 678 -2.62 -24.04 6.10
N LEU A 679 -1.46 -23.39 6.23
CA LEU A 679 -0.74 -22.82 5.08
C LEU A 679 -0.44 -23.90 4.02
N ILE A 680 0.09 -25.06 4.42
CA ILE A 680 0.37 -26.17 3.48
C ILE A 680 -0.92 -26.65 2.81
N ARG A 681 -1.99 -26.87 3.58
CA ARG A 681 -3.31 -27.25 3.03
C ARG A 681 -3.86 -26.19 2.09
N TRP A 682 -3.64 -24.92 2.38
CA TRP A 682 -4.04 -23.80 1.55
C TRP A 682 -3.27 -23.79 0.23
N ILE A 683 -1.95 -23.99 0.26
CA ILE A 683 -1.08 -24.10 -0.93
C ILE A 683 -1.55 -25.28 -1.80
N ASP A 684 -1.74 -26.45 -1.20
CA ASP A 684 -2.21 -27.67 -1.88
C ASP A 684 -3.56 -27.49 -2.61
N ARG A 685 -4.40 -26.55 -2.13
CA ARG A 685 -5.69 -26.20 -2.75
C ARG A 685 -5.56 -25.08 -3.79
N MET A 686 -4.61 -24.18 -3.63
CA MET A 686 -4.47 -23.00 -4.46
C MET A 686 -3.61 -23.21 -5.70
N THR A 687 -2.52 -23.97 -5.60
CA THR A 687 -1.66 -24.23 -6.77
C THR A 687 -2.39 -24.95 -7.90
N PRO A 688 -3.27 -25.96 -7.68
CA PRO A 688 -4.01 -26.58 -8.78
C PRO A 688 -5.10 -25.66 -9.33
N HIS A 689 -5.70 -24.81 -8.49
CA HIS A 689 -6.68 -23.80 -8.91
C HIS A 689 -6.05 -22.80 -9.88
N LEU A 690 -4.87 -22.27 -9.56
CA LEU A 690 -4.12 -21.39 -10.46
C LEU A 690 -3.75 -22.10 -11.77
N ALA A 691 -3.23 -23.33 -11.68
CA ALA A 691 -2.87 -24.11 -12.86
C ALA A 691 -4.05 -24.43 -13.78
N GLY A 692 -5.27 -24.54 -13.24
CA GLY A 692 -6.50 -24.72 -14.02
C GLY A 692 -7.01 -23.46 -14.72
N LEU A 693 -6.54 -22.28 -14.29
CA LEU A 693 -6.94 -20.99 -14.84
C LEU A 693 -5.92 -20.41 -15.82
N ASP A 694 -4.63 -20.72 -15.66
CA ASP A 694 -3.55 -20.27 -16.53
C ASP A 694 -3.31 -21.29 -17.67
N PRO A 695 -3.63 -20.96 -18.94
CA PRO A 695 -3.38 -21.86 -20.07
C PRO A 695 -1.91 -22.26 -20.25
N LEU A 696 -1.00 -21.41 -19.77
CA LEU A 696 0.44 -21.63 -19.82
C LEU A 696 0.97 -22.29 -18.54
N ARG A 697 0.09 -22.63 -17.59
CA ARG A 697 0.30 -23.28 -16.29
C ARG A 697 1.58 -22.82 -15.59
N ARG A 698 1.87 -21.51 -15.55
CA ARG A 698 3.09 -20.97 -14.95
C ARG A 698 3.25 -21.41 -13.49
N PRO A 699 4.49 -21.52 -12.98
CA PRO A 699 4.72 -21.97 -11.62
C PRO A 699 4.14 -21.00 -10.60
N ALA A 700 3.66 -21.56 -9.48
CA ALA A 700 3.39 -20.80 -8.27
C ALA A 700 4.60 -20.88 -7.33
N GLY A 701 4.90 -19.80 -6.61
CA GLY A 701 5.98 -19.75 -5.63
C GLY A 701 5.57 -18.99 -4.37
N LEU A 702 6.49 -18.88 -3.42
CA LEU A 702 6.34 -18.06 -2.21
C LEU A 702 7.72 -17.66 -1.69
N THR A 703 7.78 -16.60 -0.89
CA THR A 703 8.98 -16.20 -0.15
C THR A 703 8.84 -16.54 1.33
N LEU A 704 9.94 -16.99 1.96
CA LEU A 704 10.03 -17.26 3.40
C LEU A 704 10.86 -16.19 4.13
N TRP A 705 10.44 -15.85 5.33
CA TRP A 705 11.21 -15.02 6.26
C TRP A 705 12.31 -15.83 6.93
N TRP A 706 13.54 -15.33 6.88
CA TRP A 706 14.66 -16.07 7.45
C TRP A 706 14.66 -16.08 8.99
N ARG A 707 14.18 -15.00 9.62
CA ARG A 707 14.31 -14.75 11.06
C ARG A 707 13.12 -15.22 11.90
N ALA A 708 12.21 -16.01 11.32
CA ALA A 708 11.01 -16.49 12.01
C ALA A 708 11.39 -17.29 13.26
N ARG A 709 11.42 -16.59 14.40
CA ARG A 709 11.35 -17.17 15.72
C ARG A 709 9.90 -17.60 15.94
N ASP A 710 9.67 -18.87 15.63
CA ASP A 710 8.97 -19.84 16.49
C ASP A 710 7.74 -19.39 17.30
N ARG A 711 6.79 -18.67 16.67
CA ARG A 711 5.45 -18.46 17.26
C ARG A 711 4.69 -19.76 17.57
N HIS A 712 5.09 -20.89 16.94
CA HIS A 712 4.44 -22.22 17.07
C HIS A 712 5.43 -23.39 17.26
N GLY A 713 6.66 -23.13 17.72
CA GLY A 713 7.72 -24.15 17.76
C GLY A 713 8.49 -24.27 16.44
N ALA A 714 9.59 -25.03 16.44
CA ALA A 714 10.47 -25.20 15.28
C ALA A 714 9.76 -25.93 14.14
N VAL A 715 9.05 -25.20 13.27
CA VAL A 715 8.49 -25.78 12.06
C VAL A 715 9.61 -25.90 11.01
N PRO A 716 9.89 -27.12 10.51
CA PRO A 716 10.88 -27.29 9.46
C PRO A 716 10.40 -26.59 8.19
N ARG A 717 11.12 -25.56 7.71
CA ARG A 717 10.86 -24.90 6.41
C ARG A 717 10.78 -25.90 5.25
N SER A 718 11.46 -27.03 5.38
CA SER A 718 11.35 -28.18 4.49
C SER A 718 9.92 -28.72 4.35
N LEU A 719 9.07 -28.65 5.39
CA LEU A 719 7.66 -29.06 5.28
C LEU A 719 6.87 -28.14 4.37
N ILE A 720 7.05 -26.82 4.47
CA ILE A 720 6.39 -25.86 3.57
C ILE A 720 6.85 -26.09 2.12
N MET A 721 8.14 -26.34 1.93
CA MET A 721 8.74 -26.63 0.61
C MET A 721 8.24 -27.95 0.00
N ARG A 722 7.62 -28.83 0.79
CA ARG A 722 7.01 -30.08 0.32
C ARG A 722 5.52 -29.95 -0.01
N ALA A 723 4.94 -28.75 0.13
CA ALA A 723 3.58 -28.48 -0.33
C ALA A 723 3.43 -28.80 -1.83
N LYS A 724 2.32 -29.41 -2.21
CA LYS A 724 2.10 -29.92 -3.56
C LYS A 724 1.91 -28.78 -4.55
N GLY A 725 2.59 -28.90 -5.69
CA GLY A 725 2.45 -27.96 -6.80
C GLY A 725 3.22 -26.64 -6.65
N LEU A 726 4.01 -26.47 -5.57
CA LEU A 726 4.95 -25.36 -5.47
C LEU A 726 6.08 -25.53 -6.50
N GLY A 727 6.35 -24.48 -7.28
CA GLY A 727 7.34 -24.50 -8.36
C GLY A 727 8.70 -23.94 -7.97
N TRP A 728 8.77 -23.09 -6.94
CA TRP A 728 10.01 -22.51 -6.42
C TRP A 728 9.78 -21.94 -5.02
N VAL A 729 10.86 -21.69 -4.27
CA VAL A 729 10.81 -21.01 -2.97
C VAL A 729 11.84 -19.90 -2.86
N GLY A 730 11.40 -18.76 -2.35
CA GLY A 730 12.19 -17.59 -2.08
C GLY A 730 12.63 -17.48 -0.63
N PHE A 731 13.71 -16.77 -0.36
CA PHE A 731 14.08 -16.32 0.97
C PHE A 731 14.71 -14.93 0.92
N GLN A 732 14.71 -14.24 2.07
CA GLN A 732 15.38 -12.95 2.21
C GLN A 732 16.85 -13.13 2.56
N ALA A 733 17.75 -12.35 1.97
CA ALA A 733 19.20 -12.38 2.15
C ALA A 733 19.73 -11.12 2.87
N TYR A 734 18.96 -10.54 3.80
CA TYR A 734 19.47 -9.45 4.65
C TYR A 734 20.37 -9.98 5.78
N HIS A 735 21.51 -9.32 5.98
CA HIS A 735 22.44 -9.54 7.09
C HIS A 735 22.19 -8.53 8.23
N ALA A 736 22.83 -8.71 9.38
CA ALA A 736 22.83 -7.76 10.51
C ALA A 736 24.22 -7.57 11.11
N GLY A 737 25.22 -7.48 10.24
CA GLY A 737 26.64 -7.39 10.60
C GLY A 737 27.41 -8.71 10.52
N ASP A 738 26.73 -9.80 10.14
CA ASP A 738 27.28 -11.14 9.88
C ASP A 738 27.73 -11.35 8.41
N GLY A 739 27.75 -10.29 7.60
CA GLY A 739 28.17 -10.31 6.19
C GLY A 739 27.10 -10.83 5.21
N ALA A 740 26.85 -10.10 4.12
CA ALA A 740 25.86 -10.48 3.10
C ALA A 740 26.18 -11.81 2.41
N VAL A 741 27.47 -12.05 2.17
CA VAL A 741 28.01 -13.24 1.49
C VAL A 741 27.83 -14.50 2.34
N GLU A 742 28.09 -14.41 3.65
CA GLU A 742 27.94 -15.56 4.56
C GLU A 742 26.48 -15.91 4.76
N VAL A 743 25.66 -14.89 5.00
CA VAL A 743 24.22 -15.01 5.13
C VAL A 743 23.60 -15.69 3.91
N LEU A 744 23.91 -15.25 2.70
CA LEU A 744 23.36 -15.88 1.49
C LEU A 744 23.75 -17.36 1.39
N SER A 745 25.01 -17.69 1.69
CA SER A 745 25.52 -19.06 1.58
C SER A 745 24.86 -20.01 2.56
N GLN A 746 24.87 -19.67 3.84
CA GLN A 746 24.24 -20.49 4.88
C GLN A 746 22.77 -20.78 4.53
N ARG A 747 22.04 -19.74 4.09
CA ARG A 747 20.64 -19.84 3.71
C ARG A 747 20.42 -20.74 2.50
N SER A 748 21.22 -20.54 1.46
CA SER A 748 21.14 -21.32 0.23
C SER A 748 21.43 -22.80 0.47
N GLU A 749 22.41 -23.15 1.31
CA GLU A 749 22.81 -24.54 1.58
C GLU A 749 21.74 -25.31 2.36
N ILE A 750 21.03 -24.64 3.28
CA ILE A 750 19.95 -25.24 4.05
C ILE A 750 18.75 -25.53 3.15
N LEU A 751 18.29 -24.52 2.41
CA LEU A 751 17.07 -24.62 1.59
C LEU A 751 17.28 -25.51 0.37
N SER A 752 18.49 -25.54 -0.19
CA SER A 752 18.81 -26.40 -1.34
C SER A 752 18.94 -27.88 -0.99
N ARG A 753 18.53 -28.31 0.20
CA ARG A 753 18.36 -29.74 0.50
C ARG A 753 17.10 -30.31 -0.13
N GLU A 754 16.06 -29.49 -0.29
CA GLU A 754 14.84 -29.88 -0.99
C GLU A 754 15.01 -29.71 -2.52
N PRO A 755 14.29 -30.47 -3.36
CA PRO A 755 14.51 -30.54 -4.81
C PRO A 755 13.92 -29.36 -5.60
N LEU A 756 13.50 -28.27 -4.93
CA LEU A 756 12.94 -27.09 -5.58
C LEU A 756 14.02 -26.08 -5.98
N PRO A 757 13.80 -25.27 -7.02
CA PRO A 757 14.57 -24.05 -7.25
C PRO A 757 14.46 -23.11 -6.04
N VAL A 758 15.61 -22.66 -5.54
CA VAL A 758 15.73 -21.70 -4.42
C VAL A 758 16.21 -20.36 -4.93
N LEU A 759 15.53 -19.28 -4.55
CA LEU A 759 15.83 -17.91 -4.97
C LEU A 759 16.02 -17.00 -3.75
N ALA A 760 16.98 -16.09 -3.81
CA ALA A 760 17.07 -14.98 -2.85
C ALA A 760 16.21 -13.83 -3.38
N THR A 761 14.93 -13.78 -2.99
CA THR A 761 13.93 -12.86 -3.56
C THR A 761 13.96 -11.46 -2.95
N GLU A 762 14.77 -11.27 -1.90
CA GLU A 762 15.11 -9.97 -1.33
C GLU A 762 16.55 -9.96 -0.83
N GLY A 763 17.22 -8.81 -0.92
CA GLY A 763 18.57 -8.63 -0.39
C GLY A 763 19.22 -7.31 -0.81
N GLY A 764 20.53 -7.22 -0.58
CA GLY A 764 21.33 -6.01 -0.80
C GLY A 764 21.55 -5.27 0.52
N GLY A 765 22.30 -5.87 1.46
CA GLY A 765 22.64 -5.21 2.73
C GLY A 765 21.64 -5.43 3.88
N LEU A 766 21.42 -4.39 4.68
CA LEU A 766 20.44 -4.39 5.79
C LEU A 766 19.03 -4.08 5.29
N SER A 767 17.99 -4.55 5.96
CA SER A 767 16.58 -4.26 5.58
C SER A 767 16.15 -2.81 5.84
N GLN A 768 16.94 -2.07 6.62
CA GLN A 768 16.81 -0.64 6.91
C GLN A 768 17.66 0.21 5.98
N GLY A 769 18.49 -0.44 5.16
CA GLY A 769 19.42 0.22 4.26
C GLY A 769 20.79 0.48 4.88
N LEU A 770 21.71 0.88 4.02
CA LEU A 770 23.12 1.14 4.30
C LEU A 770 23.54 2.43 3.57
N ALA A 771 24.70 2.97 3.95
CA ALA A 771 25.34 4.03 3.18
C ALA A 771 25.60 3.55 1.73
N PRO A 772 25.55 4.45 0.72
CA PRO A 772 25.64 4.06 -0.68
C PRO A 772 26.84 3.18 -1.06
N LYS A 773 28.01 3.39 -0.43
CA LYS A 773 29.20 2.58 -0.75
C LYS A 773 29.07 1.13 -0.24
N PRO A 774 28.89 0.84 1.07
CA PRO A 774 28.63 -0.54 1.53
C PRO A 774 27.47 -1.22 0.80
N MET A 775 26.38 -0.49 0.54
CA MET A 775 25.24 -1.00 -0.23
C MET A 775 25.64 -1.50 -1.63
N ALA A 776 26.45 -0.72 -2.34
CA ALA A 776 26.93 -1.10 -3.68
C ALA A 776 27.83 -2.35 -3.62
N HIS A 777 28.65 -2.48 -2.59
CA HIS A 777 29.46 -3.69 -2.36
C HIS A 777 28.59 -4.92 -2.07
N ASP A 778 27.60 -4.82 -1.18
CA ASP A 778 26.72 -5.96 -0.89
C ASP A 778 25.93 -6.41 -2.12
N ILE A 779 25.41 -5.47 -2.92
CA ILE A 779 24.71 -5.79 -4.16
C ILE A 779 25.65 -6.50 -5.14
N HIS A 780 26.89 -6.05 -5.28
CA HIS A 780 27.90 -6.70 -6.11
C HIS A 780 28.20 -8.12 -5.62
N ASP A 781 28.56 -8.26 -4.34
CA ASP A 781 29.03 -9.51 -3.75
C ASP A 781 27.94 -10.60 -3.73
N LEU A 782 26.67 -10.20 -3.55
CA LEU A 782 25.53 -11.10 -3.61
C LEU A 782 25.34 -11.75 -4.99
N LEU A 783 25.61 -11.03 -6.09
CA LEU A 783 25.52 -11.57 -7.46
C LEU A 783 26.54 -12.71 -7.65
N TRP A 784 27.80 -12.45 -7.32
CA TRP A 784 28.89 -13.41 -7.51
C TRP A 784 28.78 -14.60 -6.54
N SER A 785 28.41 -14.35 -5.28
CA SER A 785 28.17 -15.40 -4.29
C SER A 785 27.05 -16.36 -4.74
N ALA A 786 25.96 -15.83 -5.33
CA ALA A 786 24.85 -16.66 -5.79
C ALA A 786 25.22 -17.63 -6.92
N TRP A 787 26.17 -17.27 -7.79
CA TRP A 787 26.62 -18.14 -8.88
C TRP A 787 27.48 -19.32 -8.39
N VAL A 788 28.17 -19.15 -7.27
CA VAL A 788 29.03 -20.19 -6.66
C VAL A 788 28.36 -20.89 -5.47
N ARG A 789 27.03 -20.75 -5.34
CA ARG A 789 26.19 -21.39 -4.31
C ARG A 789 24.96 -22.05 -4.93
N PRO A 790 24.23 -22.94 -4.24
CA PRO A 790 23.14 -23.73 -4.84
C PRO A 790 21.85 -22.94 -5.13
N LEU A 791 21.95 -21.72 -5.66
CA LEU A 791 20.81 -20.90 -6.05
C LEU A 791 20.43 -21.06 -7.51
N ALA A 792 19.13 -20.95 -7.77
CA ALA A 792 18.52 -21.05 -9.09
C ALA A 792 18.57 -19.74 -9.89
N GLY A 793 18.93 -18.62 -9.24
CA GLY A 793 18.95 -17.27 -9.79
C GLY A 793 19.78 -16.33 -8.91
N ALA A 794 20.08 -15.14 -9.45
CA ALA A 794 20.75 -14.07 -8.71
C ALA A 794 19.81 -13.41 -7.70
N PRO A 795 20.32 -12.82 -6.61
CA PRO A 795 19.50 -12.21 -5.58
C PRO A 795 18.80 -10.95 -6.10
N TRP A 796 17.53 -10.79 -5.76
CA TRP A 796 16.73 -9.64 -6.20
C TRP A 796 16.89 -8.51 -5.19
N SER A 797 17.67 -7.49 -5.56
CA SER A 797 17.91 -6.38 -4.64
C SER A 797 16.60 -5.66 -4.31
N TRP A 798 16.34 -5.49 -3.00
CA TRP A 798 15.24 -4.67 -2.49
C TRP A 798 15.44 -3.19 -2.83
N TRP A 799 16.70 -2.76 -2.89
CA TRP A 799 17.08 -1.38 -3.17
C TRP A 799 17.10 -1.12 -4.68
N TRP A 800 16.05 -1.51 -5.39
CA TRP A 800 15.94 -1.40 -6.85
C TRP A 800 16.09 0.05 -7.33
N GLY A 801 15.53 1.03 -6.60
CA GLY A 801 15.70 2.45 -6.91
C GLY A 801 17.17 2.89 -6.85
N PHE A 802 17.93 2.35 -5.88
CA PHE A 802 19.39 2.53 -5.80
C PHE A 802 20.10 1.97 -7.03
N VAL A 803 19.72 0.77 -7.46
CA VAL A 803 20.30 0.12 -8.63
C VAL A 803 20.07 0.95 -9.89
N VAL A 804 18.83 1.43 -10.08
CA VAL A 804 18.39 2.15 -11.29
C VAL A 804 18.94 3.58 -11.33
N GLU A 805 18.84 4.35 -10.25
CA GLU A 805 19.19 5.78 -10.27
C GLU A 805 20.68 6.07 -10.06
N ARG A 806 21.44 5.14 -9.46
CA ARG A 806 22.86 5.37 -9.11
C ARG A 806 23.86 4.64 -10.02
N GLY A 807 23.39 4.10 -11.15
CA GLY A 807 24.25 3.41 -12.12
C GLY A 807 24.93 2.15 -11.56
N VAL A 808 24.33 1.56 -10.52
CA VAL A 808 24.79 0.31 -9.88
C VAL A 808 24.37 -0.91 -10.71
N GLY A 809 23.42 -0.75 -11.64
CA GLY A 809 23.07 -1.76 -12.65
C GLY A 809 24.27 -2.29 -13.45
N ARG A 810 25.41 -1.57 -13.50
CA ARG A 810 26.66 -2.05 -14.11
C ARG A 810 27.17 -3.39 -13.54
N PHE A 811 26.93 -3.69 -12.27
CA PHE A 811 27.33 -4.97 -11.68
C PHE A 811 26.51 -6.13 -12.24
N HIS A 812 25.22 -5.89 -12.51
CA HIS A 812 24.36 -6.85 -13.18
C HIS A 812 24.81 -7.07 -14.62
N ARG A 813 25.29 -6.03 -15.31
CA ARG A 813 25.88 -6.15 -16.65
C ARG A 813 27.15 -7.01 -16.64
N ALA A 814 28.11 -6.68 -15.78
CA ALA A 814 29.36 -7.43 -15.64
C ALA A 814 29.09 -8.92 -15.33
N PHE A 815 28.17 -9.17 -14.40
CA PHE A 815 27.73 -10.51 -14.05
C PHE A 815 27.01 -11.21 -15.22
N SER A 816 26.11 -10.52 -15.94
CA SER A 816 25.39 -11.05 -17.10
C SER A 816 26.35 -11.46 -18.23
N GLU A 817 27.42 -10.70 -18.47
CA GLU A 817 28.46 -11.05 -19.44
C GLU A 817 29.22 -12.29 -19.01
N PHE A 818 29.54 -12.40 -17.72
CA PHE A 818 30.19 -13.59 -17.17
C PHE A 818 29.31 -14.83 -17.30
N ILE A 819 28.02 -14.79 -17.00
CA ILE A 819 27.19 -16.01 -17.07
C ILE A 819 26.67 -16.35 -18.48
N ALA A 820 26.98 -15.50 -19.47
CA ALA A 820 26.48 -15.66 -20.83
C ALA A 820 26.87 -17.03 -21.45
N GLY A 821 25.86 -17.75 -21.95
CA GLY A 821 26.04 -19.05 -22.60
C GLY A 821 26.22 -20.25 -21.66
N GLU A 822 26.23 -20.03 -20.34
CA GLU A 822 26.35 -21.11 -19.36
C GLU A 822 24.99 -21.78 -19.06
N ASP A 823 24.99 -23.09 -18.84
CA ASP A 823 23.80 -23.88 -18.50
C ASP A 823 24.12 -24.76 -17.28
N LEU A 824 23.58 -24.37 -16.12
CA LEU A 824 23.82 -25.09 -14.87
C LEU A 824 23.11 -26.45 -14.83
N GLY A 825 22.10 -26.68 -15.64
CA GLY A 825 21.37 -27.95 -15.66
C GLY A 825 22.09 -29.07 -16.43
N ARG A 826 23.27 -28.84 -17.00
CA ARG A 826 24.03 -29.85 -17.78
C ARG A 826 24.99 -30.69 -16.96
N GLU A 827 25.34 -30.24 -15.77
CA GLU A 827 26.35 -30.87 -14.92
C GLU A 827 25.83 -31.02 -13.49
N SER A 828 26.37 -32.01 -12.77
CA SER A 828 26.11 -32.19 -11.34
C SER A 828 27.13 -31.38 -10.55
N TRP A 829 26.66 -30.36 -9.84
CA TRP A 829 27.52 -29.40 -9.15
C TRP A 829 27.77 -29.75 -7.68
N SER A 830 29.01 -29.60 -7.26
CA SER A 830 29.46 -29.52 -5.88
C SER A 830 29.85 -28.08 -5.51
N PHE A 831 29.77 -27.76 -4.22
CA PHE A 831 30.06 -26.44 -3.67
C PHE A 831 31.16 -26.57 -2.63
N SER A 832 32.16 -25.68 -2.68
CA SER A 832 33.31 -25.73 -1.78
C SER A 832 33.91 -24.34 -1.58
N ASP A 833 34.77 -24.23 -0.56
CA ASP A 833 35.53 -23.02 -0.26
C ASP A 833 37.03 -23.33 -0.40
N PRO A 834 37.60 -23.26 -1.62
CA PRO A 834 38.96 -23.68 -1.85
C PRO A 834 39.99 -22.77 -1.16
N ALA A 835 41.11 -23.37 -0.76
CA ALA A 835 42.21 -22.64 -0.12
C ALA A 835 42.84 -21.63 -1.09
N VAL A 836 43.11 -20.42 -0.59
CA VAL A 836 43.87 -19.39 -1.30
C VAL A 836 45.20 -19.20 -0.57
N SER A 837 46.30 -19.10 -1.33
CA SER A 837 47.63 -18.86 -0.82
C SER A 837 48.17 -17.55 -1.41
N SER A 838 48.48 -16.60 -0.54
CA SER A 838 49.22 -15.38 -0.85
C SER A 838 49.91 -14.89 0.43
N LEU A 839 51.18 -14.50 0.30
CA LEU A 839 51.93 -13.84 1.37
C LEU A 839 51.56 -12.35 1.47
N ARG A 840 51.13 -11.74 0.35
CA ARG A 840 50.79 -10.30 0.30
C ARG A 840 49.33 -10.01 0.63
N ALA A 841 48.48 -11.03 0.70
CA ALA A 841 47.04 -10.87 0.83
C ALA A 841 46.38 -11.99 1.67
N PRO A 842 46.64 -12.05 2.99
CA PRO A 842 46.12 -13.11 3.87
C PRO A 842 44.59 -13.09 4.03
N GLY A 843 43.90 -12.01 3.63
CA GLY A 843 42.44 -11.88 3.70
C GLY A 843 41.67 -12.38 2.47
N LEU A 844 42.35 -12.93 1.45
CA LEU A 844 41.69 -13.49 0.28
C LEU A 844 40.98 -14.80 0.60
N ARG A 845 39.76 -14.92 0.10
CA ARG A 845 38.93 -16.13 0.18
C ARG A 845 38.52 -16.56 -1.22
N CYS A 846 38.14 -17.82 -1.36
CA CYS A 846 37.58 -18.33 -2.60
C CYS A 846 36.32 -19.15 -2.30
N ARG A 847 35.30 -18.96 -3.13
CA ARG A 847 34.12 -19.83 -3.19
C ARG A 847 34.02 -20.43 -4.58
N ALA A 848 33.63 -21.69 -4.66
CA ALA A 848 33.61 -22.42 -5.91
C ALA A 848 32.37 -23.29 -6.07
N ARG A 849 31.84 -23.26 -7.29
CA ARG A 849 30.94 -24.27 -7.83
C ARG A 849 31.73 -25.09 -8.83
N SER A 850 31.81 -26.40 -8.63
CA SER A 850 32.59 -27.30 -9.48
C SER A 850 31.81 -28.55 -9.87
N ALA A 851 32.14 -29.09 -11.02
CA ALA A 851 31.64 -30.35 -11.54
C ALA A 851 32.79 -31.05 -12.27
N ALA A 852 32.55 -32.24 -12.80
CA ALA A 852 33.62 -33.06 -13.36
C ALA A 852 34.44 -32.35 -14.47
N ALA A 853 33.80 -31.54 -15.31
CA ALA A 853 34.42 -30.91 -16.47
C ALA A 853 34.46 -29.38 -16.41
N SER A 854 33.86 -28.77 -15.40
CA SER A 854 33.75 -27.31 -15.27
C SER A 854 33.91 -26.85 -13.83
N ALA A 855 34.48 -25.66 -13.63
CA ALA A 855 34.39 -24.96 -12.35
C ALA A 855 34.24 -23.45 -12.55
N PHE A 856 33.52 -22.82 -11.63
CA PHE A 856 33.40 -21.39 -11.48
C PHE A 856 33.89 -21.00 -10.10
N LEU A 857 34.84 -20.07 -10.04
CA LEU A 857 35.42 -19.59 -8.78
C LEU A 857 35.18 -18.09 -8.69
N TRP A 858 34.93 -17.64 -7.47
CA TRP A 858 34.98 -16.23 -7.10
C TRP A 858 35.99 -16.07 -5.99
N VAL A 859 37.08 -15.37 -6.30
CA VAL A 859 38.19 -15.08 -5.38
C VAL A 859 38.06 -13.64 -4.96
N TYR A 860 37.90 -13.37 -3.67
CA TYR A 860 37.54 -12.04 -3.17
C TYR A 860 38.23 -11.75 -1.84
N TYR A 861 38.48 -10.48 -1.54
CA TYR A 861 38.76 -10.08 -0.17
C TYR A 861 37.47 -10.17 0.63
N ALA A 862 37.50 -10.86 1.77
CA ALA A 862 36.39 -10.81 2.71
C ALA A 862 36.09 -9.33 3.01
N PRO A 863 34.85 -8.85 2.74
CA PRO A 863 34.54 -7.43 2.82
C PRO A 863 34.79 -6.90 4.24
N VAL A 864 34.91 -5.57 4.37
CA VAL A 864 34.93 -4.88 5.67
C VAL A 864 33.65 -5.17 6.50
N SER A 865 32.61 -5.75 5.89
CA SER A 865 31.44 -6.29 6.61
C SER A 865 31.67 -7.63 7.30
N ASP A 866 32.74 -8.37 6.96
CA ASP A 866 33.19 -9.60 7.61
C ASP A 866 34.28 -9.32 8.68
N LEU A 867 34.80 -8.08 8.75
CA LEU A 867 35.52 -7.63 9.94
C LEU A 867 34.49 -7.52 11.05
N ALA A 868 34.38 -8.60 11.83
CA ALA A 868 33.58 -8.68 13.03
C ALA A 868 33.57 -7.33 13.75
N ILE A 869 32.38 -6.82 14.05
CA ILE A 869 32.24 -5.86 15.16
C ILE A 869 33.02 -6.49 16.32
N PRO A 870 34.09 -5.85 16.82
CA PRO A 870 34.98 -6.49 17.79
C PRO A 870 34.16 -7.10 18.92
N GLN A 871 34.35 -8.39 19.21
CA GLN A 871 33.73 -9.02 20.38
C GLN A 871 34.13 -8.21 21.61
N GLY A 872 33.16 -7.50 22.20
CA GLY A 872 33.40 -6.53 23.26
C GLY A 872 32.56 -5.25 23.18
N PHE A 873 31.92 -4.95 22.03
CA PHE A 873 30.90 -3.89 21.99
C PHE A 873 29.56 -4.42 22.52
N GLY A 874 29.26 -4.05 23.76
CA GLY A 874 28.16 -4.59 24.56
C GLY A 874 26.75 -4.23 24.06
N ALA A 875 25.95 -5.28 23.86
CA ALA A 875 24.56 -5.49 24.28
C ALA A 875 23.44 -4.44 24.08
N ASP A 876 23.68 -3.20 23.63
CA ASP A 876 22.60 -2.21 23.39
C ASP A 876 22.39 -1.92 21.88
N PRO A 877 21.22 -2.27 21.30
CA PRO A 877 20.82 -1.88 19.94
C PRO A 877 20.87 -0.36 19.68
N ALA A 878 20.84 0.49 20.72
CA ALA A 878 20.97 1.93 20.61
C ALA A 878 22.39 2.39 20.24
N ASP A 879 23.43 1.69 20.71
CA ASP A 879 24.84 2.05 20.46
C ASP A 879 25.28 1.66 19.06
N LEU A 880 24.80 0.51 18.55
CA LEU A 880 24.99 0.11 17.16
C LEU A 880 24.32 1.12 16.22
N ARG A 881 23.11 1.59 16.55
CA ARG A 881 22.44 2.68 15.82
C ARG A 881 23.23 3.98 15.88
N ALA A 882 23.86 4.34 16.98
CA ALA A 882 24.59 5.62 17.11
C ALA A 882 25.85 5.66 16.22
N VAL A 883 26.62 4.57 16.19
CA VAL A 883 27.84 4.46 15.34
C VAL A 883 27.47 4.42 13.86
N VAL A 884 26.45 3.62 13.52
CA VAL A 884 25.94 3.45 12.16
C VAL A 884 25.27 4.73 11.66
N ASN A 885 24.48 5.42 12.50
CA ASN A 885 23.92 6.75 12.19
C ASN A 885 24.97 7.87 12.10
N GLY A 886 26.11 7.75 12.80
CA GLY A 886 27.23 8.68 12.71
C GLY A 886 27.88 8.69 11.32
N MET A 887 27.94 7.53 10.66
CA MET A 887 28.37 7.41 9.26
C MET A 887 27.32 7.91 8.26
N TYR A 888 26.03 7.88 8.62
CA TYR A 888 24.89 8.22 7.73
C TYR A 888 24.55 9.72 7.58
N ARG A 889 25.15 10.62 8.38
CA ARG A 889 24.77 12.04 8.37
C ARG A 889 25.39 12.90 7.26
N ARG A 890 26.27 12.35 6.42
CA ARG A 890 26.83 13.12 5.29
C ARG A 890 25.92 12.97 4.07
N ARG A 891 25.19 14.05 3.74
CA ARG A 891 24.44 14.17 2.48
C ARG A 891 25.36 13.80 1.32
N VAL A 892 24.96 12.80 0.54
CA VAL A 892 25.72 12.36 -0.61
C VAL A 892 25.36 13.27 -1.80
N PRO A 893 26.32 14.00 -2.39
CA PRO A 893 26.02 14.95 -3.45
C PRO A 893 25.47 14.27 -4.72
N PRO A 894 24.69 14.98 -5.54
CA PRO A 894 24.34 14.53 -6.89
C PRO A 894 25.60 14.21 -7.69
N GLY A 895 25.63 13.07 -8.37
CA GLY A 895 26.81 12.61 -9.13
C GLY A 895 27.87 11.84 -8.31
N PHE A 896 27.59 11.50 -7.04
CA PHE A 896 28.43 10.55 -6.31
C PHE A 896 28.43 9.19 -7.00
N ASP A 897 29.58 8.81 -7.55
CA ASP A 897 29.87 7.44 -7.96
C ASP A 897 30.65 6.77 -6.82
N PRO A 898 30.11 5.67 -6.23
CA PRO A 898 30.79 4.94 -5.15
C PRO A 898 32.19 4.42 -5.53
N LEU A 899 32.58 4.52 -6.81
CA LEU A 899 33.89 4.15 -7.33
C LEU A 899 34.84 5.31 -7.69
N ARG A 900 34.36 6.55 -7.88
CA ARG A 900 35.24 7.67 -8.35
C ARG A 900 36.02 8.37 -7.26
N ASN A 901 35.54 8.37 -6.02
CA ASN A 901 36.21 9.09 -4.93
C ASN A 901 37.15 8.15 -4.16
N GLY A 902 38.44 8.20 -4.51
CA GLY A 902 39.58 7.76 -3.71
C GLY A 902 39.34 6.50 -2.88
N ASP A 903 39.06 5.37 -3.55
CA ASP A 903 38.56 4.11 -2.98
C ASP A 903 39.30 3.65 -1.70
N PRO A 904 38.76 3.88 -0.48
CA PRO A 904 39.32 3.27 0.73
C PRO A 904 39.10 1.75 0.82
N GLY A 905 38.47 1.13 -0.18
CA GLY A 905 38.25 -0.32 -0.26
C GLY A 905 39.49 -1.12 -0.71
N LEU A 906 40.51 -0.42 -1.20
CA LEU A 906 41.85 -0.97 -1.37
C LEU A 906 42.57 -0.96 -0.01
N LEU A 907 42.09 -1.75 0.95
CA LEU A 907 42.78 -1.92 2.23
C LEU A 907 44.12 -2.66 2.06
N PHE A 908 44.32 -3.33 0.93
CA PHE A 908 45.48 -4.16 0.64
C PHE A 908 46.07 -3.83 -0.72
N GLY A 909 47.39 -3.93 -0.83
CA GLY A 909 48.11 -3.81 -2.10
C GLY A 909 47.78 -4.96 -3.06
N PRO A 910 48.09 -4.81 -4.36
CA PRO A 910 47.83 -5.84 -5.35
C PRO A 910 48.45 -7.20 -5.00
N ALA A 911 47.62 -8.24 -4.92
CA ALA A 911 48.02 -9.62 -4.64
C ALA A 911 48.54 -10.32 -5.91
N ALA A 912 49.77 -9.98 -6.32
CA ALA A 912 50.39 -10.54 -7.53
C ALA A 912 50.89 -11.99 -7.37
N ASP A 913 51.01 -12.48 -6.13
CA ASP A 913 51.49 -13.82 -5.78
C ASP A 913 50.36 -14.81 -5.47
N ALA A 914 49.10 -14.40 -5.63
CA ALA A 914 47.94 -15.20 -5.25
C ALA A 914 47.77 -16.45 -6.13
N LYS A 915 47.51 -17.58 -5.48
CA LYS A 915 47.12 -18.84 -6.13
C LYS A 915 45.96 -19.49 -5.38
N VAL A 916 45.09 -20.17 -6.12
CA VAL A 916 43.94 -20.89 -5.54
C VAL A 916 44.09 -22.39 -5.76
N ARG A 917 43.80 -23.17 -4.73
CA ARG A 917 43.70 -24.62 -4.83
C ARG A 917 42.44 -24.96 -5.61
N LEU A 918 42.56 -25.72 -6.69
CA LEU A 918 41.38 -26.10 -7.46
C LEU A 918 40.55 -27.16 -6.71
N PRO A 919 39.21 -27.10 -6.83
CA PRO A 919 38.35 -28.18 -6.38
C PRO A 919 38.61 -29.46 -7.20
N ALA A 920 38.05 -30.60 -6.77
CA ALA A 920 38.23 -31.88 -7.43
C ALA A 920 37.63 -31.87 -8.86
N LEU A 921 38.50 -31.64 -9.85
CA LEU A 921 38.20 -31.65 -11.28
C LEU A 921 38.72 -32.94 -11.92
N ALA A 922 38.04 -33.44 -12.96
CA ALA A 922 38.53 -34.61 -13.68
C ALA A 922 39.88 -34.30 -14.36
N PRO A 923 40.84 -35.24 -14.39
CA PRO A 923 42.11 -35.02 -15.08
C PRO A 923 41.93 -34.63 -16.56
N GLY A 924 42.74 -33.69 -17.03
CA GLY A 924 42.67 -33.21 -18.40
C GLY A 924 43.18 -31.78 -18.57
N LEU A 925 43.02 -31.26 -19.79
CA LEU A 925 43.40 -29.90 -20.14
C LEU A 925 42.19 -28.98 -20.02
N TYR A 926 42.35 -27.83 -19.37
CA TYR A 926 41.29 -26.87 -19.12
C TYR A 926 41.64 -25.52 -19.72
N ARG A 927 40.66 -24.87 -20.34
CA ARG A 927 40.69 -23.44 -20.61
C ARG A 927 40.30 -22.71 -19.34
N VAL A 928 41.13 -21.76 -18.95
CA VAL A 928 40.91 -20.87 -17.80
C VAL A 928 40.66 -19.47 -18.32
N GLU A 929 39.60 -18.82 -17.86
CA GLU A 929 39.30 -17.42 -18.16
C GLU A 929 39.19 -16.63 -16.86
N PHE A 930 39.82 -15.46 -16.82
CA PHE A 930 39.81 -14.54 -15.69
C PHE A 930 38.96 -13.31 -16.06
N TRP A 931 38.09 -12.88 -15.15
CA TRP A 931 37.07 -11.87 -15.43
C TRP A 931 37.07 -10.75 -14.38
N ASP A 932 36.91 -9.50 -14.84
CA ASP A 932 36.69 -8.33 -13.98
C ASP A 932 35.24 -8.31 -13.51
N THR A 933 35.06 -8.45 -12.20
CA THR A 933 33.76 -8.55 -11.55
C THR A 933 33.02 -7.21 -11.43
N TRP A 934 33.75 -6.09 -11.51
CA TRP A 934 33.20 -4.74 -11.36
C TRP A 934 32.89 -4.09 -12.71
N GLY A 935 33.83 -4.19 -13.65
CA GLY A 935 33.73 -3.58 -14.99
C GLY A 935 33.06 -4.48 -16.02
N GLY A 936 33.14 -5.80 -15.83
CA GLY A 936 32.79 -6.79 -16.86
C GLY A 936 33.96 -7.08 -17.78
N GLY A 937 33.78 -8.10 -18.64
CA GLY A 937 34.80 -8.52 -19.60
C GLY A 937 35.92 -9.40 -19.04
N ARG A 938 36.59 -10.08 -19.97
CA ARG A 938 37.70 -11.00 -19.68
C ARG A 938 39.01 -10.23 -19.57
N VAL A 939 39.70 -10.35 -18.44
CA VAL A 939 41.01 -9.72 -18.19
C VAL A 939 42.19 -10.61 -18.59
N GLY A 940 41.95 -11.91 -18.78
CA GLY A 940 42.98 -12.82 -19.26
C GLY A 940 42.45 -14.23 -19.51
N SER A 941 43.27 -15.07 -20.13
CA SER A 941 43.00 -16.49 -20.29
C SER A 941 44.28 -17.30 -20.24
N ALA A 942 44.19 -18.53 -19.74
CA ALA A 942 45.29 -19.48 -19.69
C ALA A 942 44.79 -20.89 -20.04
N THR A 943 45.73 -21.82 -20.19
CA THR A 943 45.43 -23.25 -20.26
C THR A 943 46.10 -23.94 -19.08
N LEU A 944 45.39 -24.83 -18.40
CA LEU A 944 45.88 -25.55 -17.22
C LEU A 944 45.67 -27.05 -17.38
N ARG A 945 46.70 -27.85 -17.06
CA ARG A 945 46.58 -29.31 -16.99
C ARG A 945 46.29 -29.73 -15.55
N VAL A 946 45.21 -30.48 -15.35
CA VAL A 946 44.82 -31.08 -14.07
C VAL A 946 45.21 -32.56 -14.08
N GLY A 947 46.04 -32.97 -13.11
CA GLY A 947 46.68 -34.29 -13.09
C GLY A 947 46.10 -35.30 -12.10
N GLY A 948 45.06 -34.95 -11.34
CA GLY A 948 44.45 -35.82 -10.31
C GLY A 948 45.03 -35.66 -8.90
N SER A 949 46.16 -34.96 -8.74
CA SER A 949 46.71 -34.49 -7.45
C SER A 949 46.30 -33.04 -7.15
N GLU A 950 46.65 -32.53 -5.95
CA GLU A 950 46.37 -31.16 -5.53
C GLU A 950 46.94 -30.14 -6.54
N THR A 951 46.04 -29.50 -7.31
CA THR A 951 46.41 -28.58 -8.39
C THR A 951 46.17 -27.14 -7.94
N TRP A 952 47.19 -26.28 -8.06
CA TRP A 952 47.10 -24.86 -7.75
C TRP A 952 47.07 -24.03 -9.03
N LEU A 953 46.10 -23.12 -9.13
CA LEU A 953 45.96 -22.16 -10.23
C LEU A 953 46.58 -20.81 -9.81
N PRO A 954 47.66 -20.35 -10.47
CA PRO A 954 48.13 -18.98 -10.32
C PRO A 954 47.08 -17.99 -10.82
N LEU A 955 46.88 -16.90 -10.07
CA LEU A 955 45.92 -15.85 -10.40
C LEU A 955 46.64 -14.60 -10.94
N PRO A 956 46.02 -13.85 -11.86
CA PRO A 956 46.49 -12.50 -12.17
C PRO A 956 46.41 -11.61 -10.92
N SER A 957 47.12 -10.49 -10.92
CA SER A 957 47.16 -9.58 -9.77
C SER A 957 45.75 -9.11 -9.37
N ILE A 958 45.33 -9.44 -8.15
CA ILE A 958 44.00 -9.11 -7.62
C ILE A 958 44.09 -7.84 -6.78
N ARG A 959 43.17 -6.91 -7.00
CA ARG A 959 43.03 -5.69 -6.19
C ARG A 959 41.78 -5.68 -5.30
N ARG A 960 40.70 -6.34 -5.71
CA ARG A 960 39.44 -6.43 -4.97
C ARG A 960 38.94 -7.87 -4.96
N ASP A 961 38.63 -8.36 -6.14
CA ASP A 961 38.15 -9.70 -6.37
C ASP A 961 38.28 -10.05 -7.86
N LEU A 962 38.05 -11.31 -8.18
CA LEU A 962 38.23 -11.89 -9.50
C LEU A 962 37.30 -13.09 -9.67
N ALA A 963 36.64 -13.19 -10.82
CA ALA A 963 35.91 -14.38 -11.21
C ALA A 963 36.72 -15.23 -12.19
N VAL A 964 36.63 -16.55 -12.04
CA VAL A 964 37.35 -17.51 -12.87
C VAL A 964 36.40 -18.54 -13.44
N LYS A 965 36.51 -18.80 -14.74
CA LYS A 965 35.87 -19.95 -15.41
C LYS A 965 36.91 -20.98 -15.79
N LEU A 966 36.66 -22.23 -15.46
CA LEU A 966 37.42 -23.37 -15.95
C LEU A 966 36.49 -24.29 -16.74
N LYS A 967 36.89 -24.61 -17.98
CA LYS A 967 36.17 -25.54 -18.87
C LYS A 967 37.15 -26.53 -19.45
N ARG A 968 36.87 -27.83 -19.30
CA ARG A 968 37.70 -28.90 -19.88
C ARG A 968 37.66 -28.79 -21.40
N LEU A 969 38.84 -28.77 -22.02
CA LEU A 969 38.97 -28.79 -23.46
C LEU A 969 38.70 -30.20 -23.99
N PRO A 970 38.00 -30.33 -25.13
CA PRO A 970 37.86 -31.61 -25.80
C PRO A 970 39.24 -32.05 -26.31
N GLY A 971 39.79 -33.10 -25.70
CA GLY A 971 41.08 -33.68 -26.09
C GLY A 971 40.97 -35.20 -26.16
N ARG A 972 41.31 -35.77 -27.33
CA ARG A 972 41.57 -37.20 -27.50
C ARG A 972 42.51 -37.65 -26.38
N VAL A 973 42.18 -38.78 -25.76
CA VAL A 973 43.13 -39.54 -24.94
C VAL A 973 44.33 -39.86 -25.83
N LEU A 974 45.37 -39.04 -25.80
CA LEU A 974 46.68 -39.48 -26.23
C LEU A 974 47.09 -40.48 -25.16
N LYS A 975 46.91 -41.77 -25.48
CA LYS A 975 47.49 -42.87 -24.73
C LYS A 975 48.98 -42.55 -24.61
N SER A 976 49.44 -42.35 -23.37
CA SER A 976 50.85 -42.44 -23.04
C SER A 976 51.32 -43.87 -23.25
#